data_AF-A0A914YZT0-F1
#
_entry.id   AF-A0A914YZT0-F1
#
_cell.length_a   1.000
_cell.length_b   1.000
_cell.length_c   1.000
_cell.angle_alpha   90.00
_cell.angle_beta   90.00
_cell.angle_gamma   90.00
#
_symmetry.space_group_name_H-M   'P 1'
#
loop_
_entity.id
_entity.type
_entity.pdbx_description
1 polymer ?
#
loop_
_entity_poly.entity_id
_entity_poly.type
_entity_poly.pdbx_seq_one_letter_code
_entity_poly.pdbx_strand_id
1 'polypeptide(L)'
;MLRHCLKPSTSKTIFTTRFSTFLSAVERNPFVKKPVLVFGARYLSLKAPEVKLLNNIYEIVEHQILQARRIPLRQRGQSQKNGKKEDDLKATKRAIEESSDSTSGGSSQDGDEKPDMDKIIDKVKKVVVISLCIYGFIIMLSPRRSSLDPQSVTQTTWSDFVNKLLPTGQISKVIVYPEKDLAIIYLYAGAKSANGEPLHSVYRMGIPSVSRFEAEVRAAEAAINLTPEHWTQIQYRRLEGIGSIISIVILAAIIAGAYFLFKRVKVSFSMSDIMNQMTNTKINVIDPLAKDSKLKIKLKDVAGLHEAKVEVNEFVDYLRNPAKYSKLGAKLPKGALLTGPPGCGKTLLAKALAAECSVPFISMNGTEFVEMIGGLGASRIRTLFKEAKSRAPCIIYMDEIDAIGRKRSDGGDNQFGGGGSGEEEQTLNQLLVEMDGMDSSQAVILIASTNRPDILDKALMRPGRFDRHISVDLPTVLERQELFDMYLNKIKLDKKPESLVKRLSQLTPGFSGADIANVVNEAAIHAASYQHKIVNVNDLSFAMDRILAGPEKRSKTLVLEEREIVAYHESGHALVGWLLEHTDALLKVTIIPRTSAALGFAQYNPKDRKLFSKEELFDRMCMTLGGRAAENVYFNRITTGAQNDLEKVTKQAYAQVKNYGMSTVVGPITRAIVAKAYFNTENIIRDNREKLDILAKALLERETLSYEDVKKLIGPPPFGDKNVIEIADQILPEVSPNE
;
A
#
# COMPACT_ATOMS: atom_id res chain seq x y z
N MET A 1 56.52 15.14 29.80
CA MET A 1 55.27 15.01 30.59
C MET A 1 54.14 15.56 29.72
N LEU A 2 53.29 14.83 29.03
CA LEU A 2 52.57 13.59 29.32
C LEU A 2 52.83 12.53 28.24
N ARG A 3 53.57 11.50 28.63
CA ARG A 3 53.70 10.21 27.92
C ARG A 3 52.72 9.18 28.50
N HIS A 4 51.66 9.63 29.17
CA HIS A 4 50.69 8.77 29.85
C HIS A 4 49.29 9.32 29.65
N CYS A 5 48.65 8.92 28.55
CA CYS A 5 47.25 8.51 28.48
C CYS A 5 46.87 8.36 27.00
N LEU A 6 46.20 7.25 26.70
CA LEU A 6 45.56 6.88 25.42
C LEU A 6 46.45 6.15 24.41
N LYS A 7 46.38 4.80 24.49
CA LYS A 7 46.67 3.88 23.39
C LYS A 7 45.84 4.29 22.14
N PRO A 8 46.41 4.36 20.93
CA PRO A 8 45.62 4.37 19.71
C PRO A 8 45.42 2.95 19.19
N SER A 9 44.16 2.60 18.94
CA SER A 9 43.75 1.36 18.28
C SER A 9 44.21 1.31 16.81
N THR A 10 44.22 0.10 16.28
CA THR A 10 44.72 -0.39 14.98
C THR A 10 44.17 0.29 13.72
N SER A 11 43.35 1.35 13.81
CA SER A 11 42.78 2.04 12.65
C SER A 11 43.67 3.15 12.06
N LYS A 12 44.74 3.57 12.75
CA LYS A 12 45.60 4.68 12.28
C LYS A 12 46.75 4.26 11.35
N THR A 13 47.09 2.96 11.28
CA THR A 13 48.24 2.47 10.50
C THR A 13 47.90 2.25 9.03
N ILE A 14 46.64 1.96 8.69
CA ILE A 14 46.21 1.69 7.31
C ILE A 14 46.09 3.00 6.50
N PHE A 15 45.83 4.12 7.17
CA PHE A 15 45.68 5.42 6.52
C PHE A 15 47.02 6.07 6.19
N THR A 16 48.05 5.91 7.03
CA THR A 16 49.40 6.46 6.77
C THR A 16 50.09 5.79 5.58
N THR A 17 49.87 4.49 5.34
CA THR A 17 50.45 3.78 4.19
C THR A 17 49.75 4.13 2.87
N ARG A 18 48.44 4.43 2.89
CA ARG A 18 47.69 4.84 1.68
C ARG A 18 47.85 6.33 1.37
N PHE A 19 48.13 7.16 2.37
CA PHE A 19 48.44 8.58 2.20
C PHE A 19 49.84 8.80 1.59
N SER A 20 50.81 7.92 1.88
CA SER A 20 52.15 7.99 1.26
C SER A 20 52.15 7.61 -0.22
N THR A 21 51.29 6.65 -0.62
CA THR A 21 51.13 6.27 -2.03
C THR A 21 50.47 7.38 -2.85
N PHE A 22 49.54 8.12 -2.23
CA PHE A 22 48.93 9.31 -2.82
C PHE A 22 49.93 10.47 -2.98
N LEU A 23 50.83 10.68 -1.99
CA LEU A 23 51.90 11.67 -2.07
C LEU A 23 52.94 11.36 -3.16
N SER A 24 53.35 10.09 -3.33
CA SER A 24 54.26 9.71 -4.43
C SER A 24 53.65 9.80 -5.83
N ALA A 25 52.32 9.78 -5.95
CA ALA A 25 51.64 10.02 -7.23
C ALA A 25 51.56 11.52 -7.60
N VAL A 26 51.60 12.41 -6.60
CA VAL A 26 51.49 13.87 -6.77
C VAL A 26 52.85 14.52 -7.05
N GLU A 27 53.97 13.90 -6.68
CA GLU A 27 55.33 14.43 -6.95
C GLU A 27 55.75 14.38 -8.44
N ARG A 28 54.98 13.75 -9.33
CA ARG A 28 55.34 13.62 -10.76
C ARG A 28 54.80 14.72 -11.68
N ASN A 29 54.16 15.78 -11.15
CA ASN A 29 53.64 16.89 -11.97
C ASN A 29 54.10 18.27 -11.44
N PRO A 30 54.83 19.09 -12.21
CA PRO A 30 55.46 20.33 -11.71
C PRO A 30 54.49 21.49 -11.36
N PHE A 31 53.20 21.38 -11.66
CA PHE A 31 52.25 22.51 -11.53
C PHE A 31 51.51 22.62 -10.18
N VAL A 32 51.81 21.78 -9.18
CA VAL A 32 51.08 21.75 -7.89
C VAL A 32 52.00 21.95 -6.67
N LYS A 33 53.06 22.77 -6.79
CA LYS A 33 54.01 22.98 -5.67
C LYS A 33 53.69 24.14 -4.71
N LYS A 34 52.65 24.94 -4.94
CA LYS A 34 52.32 26.10 -4.08
C LYS A 34 51.00 26.08 -3.27
N PRO A 35 49.96 25.26 -3.55
CA PRO A 35 48.75 25.29 -2.72
C PRO A 35 48.70 24.26 -1.57
N VAL A 36 49.64 23.31 -1.47
CA VAL A 36 49.55 22.19 -0.49
C VAL A 36 50.01 22.58 0.93
N LEU A 37 50.90 23.58 1.07
CA LEU A 37 51.41 24.02 2.38
C LEU A 37 50.40 24.81 3.22
N VAL A 38 49.33 25.37 2.61
CA VAL A 38 48.28 26.10 3.33
C VAL A 38 47.19 25.15 3.87
N PHE A 39 47.03 23.97 3.28
CA PHE A 39 45.99 23.01 3.66
C PHE A 39 46.30 22.22 4.95
N GLY A 40 47.59 21.96 5.24
CA GLY A 40 48.00 21.22 6.45
C GLY A 40 47.75 21.96 7.77
N ALA A 41 47.82 23.30 7.76
CA ALA A 41 47.72 24.11 8.98
C ALA A 41 46.27 24.34 9.47
N ARG A 42 45.26 24.17 8.60
CA ARG A 42 43.83 24.38 8.95
C ARG A 42 43.05 23.11 9.27
N TYR A 43 43.59 21.93 8.96
CA TYR A 43 42.92 20.64 9.16
C TYR A 43 42.96 20.14 10.62
N LEU A 44 43.84 20.72 11.45
CA LEU A 44 43.97 20.41 12.88
C LEU A 44 42.88 21.06 13.77
N SER A 45 41.88 21.74 13.19
CA SER A 45 40.88 22.54 13.92
C SER A 45 39.41 22.08 13.78
N LEU A 46 39.13 20.91 13.19
CA LEU A 46 37.75 20.45 12.95
C LEU A 46 37.25 19.49 14.03
N LYS A 47 35.98 19.63 14.45
CA LYS A 47 35.35 18.84 15.52
C LYS A 47 34.64 17.59 14.97
N ALA A 48 34.50 16.57 15.83
CA ALA A 48 34.01 15.22 15.53
C ALA A 48 32.71 15.05 14.69
N PRO A 49 31.67 15.91 14.74
CA PRO A 49 30.47 15.70 13.92
C PRO A 49 30.70 15.93 12.41
N GLU A 50 31.72 16.70 12.01
CA GLU A 50 31.99 17.00 10.59
C GLU A 50 32.67 15.84 9.85
N VAL A 51 33.38 14.97 10.59
CA VAL A 51 33.99 13.73 10.05
C VAL A 51 32.92 12.66 9.77
N LYS A 52 31.83 12.65 10.54
CA LYS A 52 30.70 11.72 10.36
C LYS A 52 29.90 12.01 9.08
N LEU A 53 29.74 13.29 8.74
CA LEU A 53 29.01 13.71 7.55
C LEU A 53 29.74 13.29 6.26
N LEU A 54 31.08 13.41 6.25
CA LEU A 54 31.92 13.01 5.12
C LEU A 54 31.96 11.49 4.91
N ASN A 55 31.97 10.70 6.00
CA ASN A 55 31.90 9.23 5.90
C ASN A 55 30.54 8.74 5.37
N ASN A 56 29.44 9.37 5.78
CA ASN A 56 28.11 9.02 5.28
C ASN A 56 27.95 9.34 3.78
N ILE A 57 28.52 10.45 3.32
CA ILE A 57 28.49 10.81 1.88
C ILE A 57 29.32 9.81 1.06
N TYR A 58 30.44 9.32 1.61
CA TYR A 58 31.27 8.32 0.93
C TYR A 58 30.57 6.95 0.83
N GLU A 59 29.91 6.50 1.90
CA GLU A 59 29.13 5.25 1.90
C GLU A 59 27.94 5.30 0.92
N ILE A 60 27.24 6.44 0.82
CA ILE A 60 26.12 6.61 -0.11
C ILE A 60 26.58 6.50 -1.57
N VAL A 61 27.74 7.06 -1.90
CA VAL A 61 28.32 6.99 -3.24
C VAL A 61 28.81 5.58 -3.56
N GLU A 62 29.40 4.87 -2.61
CA GLU A 62 29.85 3.49 -2.81
C GLU A 62 28.66 2.52 -2.99
N HIS A 63 27.57 2.73 -2.25
CA HIS A 63 26.35 1.93 -2.34
C HIS A 63 25.61 2.13 -3.67
N GLN A 64 25.61 3.35 -4.22
CA GLN A 64 25.07 3.68 -5.55
C GLN A 64 25.89 3.01 -6.68
N ILE A 65 27.23 2.94 -6.53
CA ILE A 65 28.12 2.29 -7.50
C ILE A 65 27.97 0.75 -7.47
N LEU A 66 27.70 0.18 -6.30
CA LEU A 66 27.48 -1.27 -6.13
C LEU A 66 26.12 -1.74 -6.65
N GLN A 67 25.08 -0.91 -6.60
CA GLN A 67 23.74 -1.24 -7.11
C GLN A 67 23.68 -1.26 -8.66
N ALA A 68 24.53 -0.49 -9.34
CA ALA A 68 24.62 -0.50 -10.80
C ALA A 68 25.27 -1.78 -11.39
N ARG A 69 25.70 -2.75 -10.56
CA ARG A 69 26.52 -3.90 -10.96
C ARG A 69 25.89 -5.30 -10.77
N ARG A 70 24.58 -5.47 -10.53
CA ARG A 70 24.01 -6.83 -10.38
C ARG A 70 22.71 -7.09 -11.17
N ILE A 71 22.85 -7.91 -12.23
CA ILE A 71 21.88 -8.95 -12.68
C ILE A 71 22.62 -10.31 -12.51
N PRO A 72 21.95 -11.43 -12.15
CA PRO A 72 22.54 -12.46 -11.31
C PRO A 72 23.15 -13.63 -12.09
N LEU A 73 24.23 -14.21 -11.56
CA LEU A 73 24.61 -15.59 -11.84
C LEU A 73 24.50 -16.43 -10.57
N ARG A 74 23.70 -17.48 -10.74
CA ARG A 74 23.36 -18.62 -9.88
C ARG A 74 24.53 -19.12 -9.01
N GLN A 75 24.24 -19.35 -7.73
CA GLN A 75 25.10 -20.06 -6.79
C GLN A 75 25.38 -21.51 -7.22
N ARG A 76 26.60 -21.98 -6.98
CA ARG A 76 26.90 -23.40 -6.74
C ARG A 76 27.73 -23.52 -5.47
N GLY A 77 27.28 -24.40 -4.59
CA GLY A 77 27.91 -24.71 -3.31
C GLY A 77 29.25 -25.44 -3.46
N GLN A 78 29.97 -25.45 -2.35
CA GLN A 78 31.27 -26.11 -2.15
C GLN A 78 31.17 -27.64 -2.27
N SER A 79 32.18 -28.27 -2.87
CA SER A 79 32.85 -29.44 -2.28
C SER A 79 34.12 -29.87 -3.04
N GLN A 80 35.22 -29.86 -2.29
CA GLN A 80 36.34 -30.81 -2.23
C GLN A 80 37.12 -31.30 -3.48
N LYS A 81 38.44 -31.07 -3.35
CA LYS A 81 39.59 -31.99 -3.54
C LYS A 81 40.14 -32.29 -4.96
N ASN A 82 41.45 -32.03 -5.04
CA ASN A 82 42.53 -32.80 -5.68
C ASN A 82 42.66 -32.81 -7.22
N GLY A 83 43.68 -32.09 -7.69
CA GLY A 83 44.90 -32.69 -8.27
C GLY A 83 44.83 -33.50 -9.57
N LYS A 84 45.54 -32.98 -10.58
CA LYS A 84 46.14 -33.67 -11.76
C LYS A 84 45.18 -34.17 -12.85
N LYS A 85 45.14 -33.45 -13.97
CA LYS A 85 45.55 -33.89 -15.34
C LYS A 85 44.95 -32.92 -16.36
N GLU A 86 45.78 -32.00 -16.86
CA GLU A 86 45.58 -31.32 -18.15
C GLU A 86 46.50 -32.02 -19.14
N ASP A 87 45.93 -32.99 -19.85
CA ASP A 87 46.28 -33.40 -21.21
C ASP A 87 44.94 -33.87 -21.79
N ASP A 88 44.68 -33.56 -23.06
CA ASP A 88 43.39 -33.70 -23.78
C ASP A 88 42.40 -32.53 -23.67
N LEU A 89 42.80 -31.34 -24.14
CA LEU A 89 41.84 -30.44 -24.84
C LEU A 89 42.56 -29.43 -25.77
N LYS A 90 43.48 -29.92 -26.62
CA LYS A 90 44.08 -29.15 -27.74
C LYS A 90 43.74 -29.71 -29.13
N ALA A 91 42.87 -30.72 -29.22
CA ALA A 91 42.56 -31.39 -30.49
C ALA A 91 41.21 -31.00 -31.13
N THR A 92 40.40 -30.13 -30.52
CA THR A 92 39.00 -29.86 -30.96
C THR A 92 38.70 -28.38 -31.22
N LYS A 93 39.71 -27.61 -31.66
CA LYS A 93 39.55 -26.24 -32.17
C LYS A 93 40.18 -26.00 -33.55
N ARG A 94 40.48 -27.08 -34.29
CA ARG A 94 41.00 -27.03 -35.66
C ARG A 94 40.14 -27.76 -36.70
N ALA A 95 38.88 -27.99 -36.39
CA ALA A 95 37.91 -28.50 -37.34
C ALA A 95 36.55 -27.90 -36.97
N ILE A 96 36.13 -26.90 -37.75
CA ILE A 96 34.79 -26.32 -38.00
C ILE A 96 35.07 -24.87 -38.44
N GLU A 97 35.82 -24.75 -39.53
CA GLU A 97 35.94 -23.58 -40.40
C GLU A 97 36.28 -24.22 -41.75
N GLU A 98 35.26 -24.77 -42.41
CA GLU A 98 35.21 -25.16 -43.83
C GLU A 98 33.96 -26.02 -44.06
N SER A 99 32.87 -25.40 -44.51
CA SER A 99 31.88 -25.95 -45.44
C SER A 99 30.66 -25.02 -45.55
N SER A 100 30.78 -24.01 -46.41
CA SER A 100 29.76 -23.69 -47.40
C SER A 100 30.22 -22.47 -48.20
N ASP A 101 30.88 -22.74 -49.31
CA ASP A 101 31.15 -21.80 -50.38
C ASP A 101 30.10 -22.02 -51.48
N SER A 102 29.44 -20.95 -51.95
CA SER A 102 28.83 -20.87 -53.28
C SER A 102 28.54 -19.41 -53.66
N THR A 103 29.60 -18.73 -54.08
CA THR A 103 29.78 -17.91 -55.31
C THR A 103 28.70 -16.93 -55.84
N SER A 104 29.23 -15.75 -56.21
CA SER A 104 28.84 -14.70 -57.20
C SER A 104 28.27 -13.42 -56.58
N GLY A 105 28.74 -12.20 -56.85
CA GLY A 105 29.79 -11.67 -57.73
C GLY A 105 29.45 -10.23 -58.15
N GLY A 106 30.27 -9.25 -57.76
CA GLY A 106 30.25 -7.82 -58.20
C GLY A 106 29.42 -6.87 -57.31
N SER A 107 29.82 -5.64 -56.95
CA SER A 107 30.97 -4.80 -57.30
C SER A 107 30.98 -3.51 -56.41
N SER A 108 32.17 -2.98 -56.11
CA SER A 108 32.52 -1.55 -55.80
C SER A 108 32.18 -1.00 -54.39
N GLN A 109 33.15 -0.76 -53.49
CA GLN A 109 33.88 0.52 -53.19
C GLN A 109 32.94 1.71 -52.91
N ASP A 110 33.01 2.48 -51.81
CA ASP A 110 34.04 2.80 -50.81
C ASP A 110 33.41 3.15 -49.44
N GLY A 111 34.23 3.14 -48.39
CA GLY A 111 33.80 3.23 -46.99
C GLY A 111 33.53 4.63 -46.43
N ASP A 112 33.00 4.64 -45.21
CA ASP A 112 33.29 5.65 -44.20
C ASP A 112 32.99 5.10 -42.79
N GLU A 113 33.98 5.25 -41.90
CA GLU A 113 33.99 4.79 -40.50
C GLU A 113 32.91 5.49 -39.64
N LYS A 114 32.17 4.74 -38.82
CA LYS A 114 31.30 5.31 -37.78
C LYS A 114 32.15 5.83 -36.61
N PRO A 115 31.93 7.06 -36.10
CA PRO A 115 32.73 7.60 -35.00
C PRO A 115 32.34 6.99 -33.63
N ASP A 116 33.36 6.71 -32.81
CA ASP A 116 33.28 6.18 -31.44
C ASP A 116 32.41 7.05 -30.51
N MET A 117 31.18 6.62 -30.24
CA MET A 117 30.23 7.26 -29.30
C MET A 117 30.72 7.23 -27.85
N ASP A 118 31.54 6.26 -27.47
CA ASP A 118 32.07 6.12 -26.11
C ASP A 118 33.07 7.22 -25.74
N LYS A 119 33.86 7.68 -26.71
CA LYS A 119 34.81 8.80 -26.51
C LYS A 119 34.10 10.13 -26.31
N ILE A 120 32.89 10.28 -26.85
CA ILE A 120 32.07 11.50 -26.72
C ILE A 120 31.44 11.53 -25.32
N ILE A 121 30.90 10.41 -24.86
CA ILE A 121 30.29 10.28 -23.53
C ILE A 121 31.32 10.57 -22.42
N ASP A 122 32.56 10.11 -22.57
CA ASP A 122 33.63 10.39 -21.60
C ASP A 122 34.10 11.84 -21.60
N LYS A 123 34.06 12.53 -22.74
CA LYS A 123 34.33 13.98 -22.79
C LYS A 123 33.20 14.78 -22.12
N VAL A 124 31.95 14.39 -22.32
CA VAL A 124 30.79 15.04 -21.69
C VAL A 124 30.81 14.84 -20.16
N LYS A 125 31.10 13.63 -19.68
CA LYS A 125 31.26 13.35 -18.24
C LYS A 125 32.33 14.23 -17.60
N LYS A 126 33.49 14.39 -18.23
CA LYS A 126 34.57 15.25 -17.73
C LYS A 126 34.16 16.72 -17.63
N VAL A 127 33.42 17.23 -18.62
CA VAL A 127 32.95 18.63 -18.62
C VAL A 127 31.90 18.87 -17.54
N VAL A 128 30.96 17.94 -17.34
CA VAL A 128 29.93 18.04 -16.29
C VAL A 128 30.56 18.01 -14.89
N VAL A 129 31.54 17.13 -14.67
CA VAL A 129 32.26 17.06 -13.39
C VAL A 129 33.05 18.35 -13.13
N ILE A 130 33.72 18.91 -14.14
CA ILE A 130 34.45 20.19 -14.00
C ILE A 130 33.48 21.34 -13.70
N SER A 131 32.32 21.38 -14.35
CA SER A 131 31.29 22.41 -14.10
C SER A 131 30.72 22.32 -12.67
N LEU A 132 30.45 21.11 -12.17
CA LEU A 132 30.00 20.88 -10.80
C LEU A 132 31.06 21.27 -9.76
N CYS A 133 32.34 21.02 -10.04
CA CYS A 133 33.44 21.43 -9.17
C CYS A 133 33.61 22.96 -9.12
N ILE A 134 33.46 23.66 -10.25
CA ILE A 134 33.49 25.13 -10.30
C ILE A 134 32.30 25.72 -9.53
N TYR A 135 31.11 25.13 -9.69
CA TYR A 135 29.92 25.55 -8.94
C TYR A 135 30.10 25.37 -7.43
N GLY A 136 30.64 24.22 -6.99
CA GLY A 136 30.97 23.97 -5.59
C GLY A 136 32.02 24.93 -5.04
N PHE A 137 33.02 25.30 -5.85
CA PHE A 137 34.07 26.26 -5.47
C PHE A 137 33.51 27.69 -5.30
N ILE A 138 32.57 28.11 -6.15
CA ILE A 138 31.94 29.44 -6.07
C ILE A 138 30.99 29.54 -4.86
N ILE A 139 30.28 28.48 -4.51
CA ILE A 139 29.49 28.41 -3.27
C ILE A 139 30.40 28.52 -2.04
N MET A 140 31.59 27.94 -2.10
CA MET A 140 32.58 28.00 -1.02
C MET A 140 33.24 29.38 -0.88
N LEU A 141 33.39 30.12 -1.99
CA LEU A 141 33.95 31.47 -2.04
C LEU A 141 32.93 32.59 -1.82
N SER A 142 31.63 32.31 -1.98
CA SER A 142 30.60 33.27 -1.61
C SER A 142 30.71 33.56 -0.11
N PRO A 143 30.78 34.84 0.31
CA PRO A 143 30.91 35.17 1.73
C PRO A 143 29.73 34.53 2.45
N ARG A 144 30.00 33.49 3.25
CA ARG A 144 29.03 32.94 4.21
C ARG A 144 28.54 34.14 4.98
N ARG A 145 27.28 34.52 4.76
CA ARG A 145 26.61 35.60 5.49
C ARG A 145 26.93 35.35 6.95
N SER A 146 27.79 36.20 7.51
CA SER A 146 27.93 36.34 8.94
C SER A 146 26.51 36.56 9.43
N SER A 147 25.96 35.54 10.05
CA SER A 147 24.93 35.75 11.06
C SER A 147 25.54 36.74 12.04
N LEU A 148 25.28 38.03 11.85
CA LEU A 148 25.31 38.99 12.93
C LEU A 148 24.26 38.51 13.93
N ASP A 149 24.61 37.51 14.72
CA ASP A 149 23.99 37.28 16.02
C ASP A 149 24.76 38.19 16.99
N PRO A 150 24.18 39.32 17.43
CA PRO A 150 24.71 39.98 18.61
C PRO A 150 24.64 38.98 19.77
N GLN A 151 25.73 38.82 20.52
CA GLN A 151 25.95 37.82 21.57
C GLN A 151 25.02 37.92 22.80
N SER A 152 23.83 38.50 22.69
CA SER A 152 22.90 38.68 23.81
C SER A 152 21.42 38.65 23.41
N VAL A 153 21.05 37.86 22.38
CA VAL A 153 19.64 37.69 22.00
C VAL A 153 19.06 36.51 22.77
N THR A 154 18.14 36.78 23.70
CA THR A 154 17.43 35.75 24.47
C THR A 154 16.12 35.37 23.78
N GLN A 155 15.76 34.08 23.79
CA GLN A 155 14.49 33.62 23.20
C GLN A 155 13.33 33.84 24.17
N THR A 156 12.20 34.32 23.66
CA THR A 156 10.96 34.53 24.42
C THR A 156 9.75 33.93 23.72
N THR A 157 8.73 33.61 24.52
CA THR A 157 7.41 33.15 24.05
C THR A 157 6.43 34.32 23.96
N TRP A 158 5.34 34.14 23.21
CA TRP A 158 4.25 35.13 23.13
C TRP A 158 3.67 35.47 24.51
N SER A 159 3.45 34.47 25.35
CA SER A 159 2.92 34.64 26.70
C SER A 159 3.87 35.43 27.61
N ASP A 160 5.18 35.19 27.52
CA ASP A 160 6.17 35.97 28.27
C ASP A 160 6.25 37.40 27.74
N PHE A 161 6.10 37.60 26.43
CA PHE A 161 6.07 38.93 25.83
C PHE A 161 4.90 39.76 26.37
N VAL A 162 3.68 39.22 26.34
CA VAL A 162 2.47 39.94 26.81
C VAL A 162 2.47 40.16 28.32
N ASN A 163 2.90 39.17 29.12
CA ASN A 163 2.77 39.25 30.57
C ASN A 163 3.97 39.88 31.28
N LYS A 164 5.19 39.80 30.72
CA LYS A 164 6.42 40.26 31.39
C LYS A 164 7.08 41.45 30.71
N LEU A 165 6.98 41.57 29.38
CA LEU A 165 7.68 42.61 28.62
C LEU A 165 6.77 43.78 28.29
N LEU A 166 5.56 43.51 27.78
CA LEU A 166 4.60 44.55 27.38
C LEU A 166 4.17 45.48 28.54
N PRO A 167 3.89 44.99 29.77
CA PRO A 167 3.42 45.85 30.86
C PRO A 167 4.50 46.80 31.39
N THR A 168 5.78 46.54 31.10
CA THR A 168 6.88 47.41 31.53
C THR A 168 6.90 48.74 30.78
N GLY A 169 6.28 48.81 29.60
CA GLY A 169 6.31 50.01 28.74
C GLY A 169 7.71 50.38 28.22
N GLN A 170 8.73 49.53 28.40
CA GLN A 170 10.13 49.82 28.10
C GLN A 170 10.61 49.24 26.75
N ILE A 171 9.67 48.92 25.85
CA ILE A 171 9.95 48.39 24.52
C ILE A 171 10.21 49.55 23.56
N SER A 172 11.40 49.58 22.95
CA SER A 172 11.78 50.60 21.96
C SER A 172 11.17 50.32 20.60
N LYS A 173 11.30 49.09 20.08
CA LYS A 173 10.74 48.68 18.78
C LYS A 173 10.70 47.18 18.61
N VAL A 174 9.81 46.70 17.76
CA VAL A 174 9.71 45.29 17.35
C VAL A 174 9.94 45.20 15.85
N ILE A 175 10.96 44.45 15.42
CA ILE A 175 11.24 44.20 14.00
C ILE A 175 10.72 42.81 13.63
N VAL A 176 9.77 42.75 12.71
CA VAL A 176 9.20 41.52 12.19
C VAL A 176 9.85 41.16 10.85
N TYR A 177 10.29 39.90 10.73
CA TYR A 177 10.83 39.29 9.53
C TYR A 177 9.82 38.28 8.97
N PRO A 178 8.98 38.68 7.99
CA PRO A 178 7.88 37.84 7.51
C PRO A 178 8.34 36.53 6.85
N GLU A 179 9.52 36.52 6.23
CA GLU A 179 10.07 35.33 5.55
C GLU A 179 10.54 34.23 6.52
N LYS A 180 10.74 34.58 7.79
CA LYS A 180 11.28 33.67 8.82
C LYS A 180 10.32 33.47 9.99
N ASP A 181 9.09 34.00 9.89
CA ASP A 181 8.07 33.96 10.95
C ASP A 181 8.64 34.37 12.33
N LEU A 182 9.40 35.46 12.35
CA LEU A 182 10.19 35.87 13.51
C LEU A 182 10.04 37.36 13.83
N ALA A 183 9.88 37.68 15.11
CA ALA A 183 10.03 39.02 15.66
C ALA A 183 11.29 39.16 16.51
N ILE A 184 11.98 40.30 16.39
CA ILE A 184 13.04 40.73 17.30
C ILE A 184 12.55 41.97 18.03
N ILE A 185 12.52 41.90 19.36
CA ILE A 185 12.07 42.96 20.26
C ILE A 185 13.30 43.66 20.83
N TYR A 186 13.33 44.98 20.75
CA TYR A 186 14.37 45.83 21.32
C TYR A 186 13.79 46.60 22.50
N LEU A 187 14.46 46.55 23.65
CA LEU A 187 14.11 47.34 24.84
C LEU A 187 15.04 48.56 24.96
N TYR A 188 14.59 49.58 25.70
CA TYR A 188 15.45 50.72 26.06
C TYR A 188 16.64 50.26 26.93
N ALA A 189 17.76 50.96 26.82
CA ALA A 189 18.98 50.62 27.56
C ALA A 189 18.74 50.76 29.08
N GLY A 190 18.99 49.67 29.84
CA GLY A 190 18.78 49.62 31.29
C GLY A 190 17.38 49.20 31.75
N ALA A 191 16.57 48.61 30.86
CA ALA A 191 15.24 48.13 31.17
C ALA A 191 15.21 47.14 32.36
N LYS A 192 14.24 47.31 33.27
CA LYS A 192 14.03 46.46 34.44
C LYS A 192 12.65 45.83 34.40
N SER A 193 12.55 44.57 34.80
CA SER A 193 11.26 43.89 34.95
C SER A 193 10.44 44.52 36.09
N ALA A 194 9.12 44.27 36.13
CA ALA A 194 8.24 44.71 37.22
C ALA A 194 8.74 44.27 38.62
N ASN A 195 9.55 43.21 38.68
CA ASN A 195 10.15 42.66 39.90
C ASN A 195 11.56 43.21 40.21
N GLY A 196 12.08 44.18 39.44
CA GLY A 196 13.36 44.86 39.70
C GLY A 196 14.62 44.23 39.05
N GLU A 197 14.49 43.11 38.35
CA GLU A 197 15.62 42.44 37.66
C GLU A 197 15.99 43.12 36.34
N PRO A 198 17.29 43.22 35.99
CA PRO A 198 17.72 43.79 34.71
C PRO A 198 17.35 42.87 33.53
N LEU A 199 16.64 43.42 32.55
CA LEU A 199 16.24 42.70 31.33
C LEU A 199 17.32 42.79 30.25
N HIS A 200 17.43 41.75 29.42
CA HIS A 200 18.27 41.79 28.22
C HIS A 200 17.74 42.83 27.23
N SER A 201 18.64 43.50 26.51
CA SER A 201 18.26 44.57 25.57
C SER A 201 17.56 44.07 24.30
N VAL A 202 17.73 42.79 23.94
CA VAL A 202 17.19 42.21 22.71
C VAL A 202 16.60 40.83 22.97
N TYR A 203 15.34 40.65 22.58
CA TYR A 203 14.61 39.39 22.67
C TYR A 203 14.17 38.90 21.28
N ARG A 204 14.09 37.58 21.11
CA ARG A 204 13.67 36.93 19.87
C ARG A 204 12.48 36.01 20.11
N MET A 205 11.45 36.19 19.30
CA MET A 205 10.15 35.52 19.41
C MET A 205 9.75 34.92 18.06
N GLY A 206 9.22 33.70 18.07
CA GLY A 206 8.56 33.10 16.91
C GLY A 206 7.12 33.59 16.78
N ILE A 207 6.68 33.93 15.57
CA ILE A 207 5.33 34.43 15.30
C ILE A 207 4.55 33.37 14.52
N PRO A 208 3.42 32.87 15.03
CA PRO A 208 2.59 31.87 14.32
C PRO A 208 1.91 32.43 13.06
N SER A 209 1.52 33.70 13.08
CA SER A 209 0.94 34.38 11.92
C SER A 209 1.28 35.86 11.90
N VAL A 210 2.00 36.29 10.87
CA VAL A 210 2.44 37.68 10.71
C VAL A 210 1.25 38.62 10.51
N SER A 211 0.19 38.15 9.86
CA SER A 211 -1.01 38.94 9.55
C SER A 211 -1.86 39.30 10.77
N ARG A 212 -1.89 38.44 11.80
CA ARG A 212 -2.64 38.70 13.04
C ARG A 212 -1.79 39.31 14.14
N PHE A 213 -0.46 39.18 14.04
CA PHE A 213 0.48 39.63 15.06
C PHE A 213 0.25 41.07 15.50
N GLU A 214 0.14 42.01 14.57
CA GLU A 214 -0.08 43.42 14.91
C GLU A 214 -1.42 43.64 15.62
N ALA A 215 -2.50 43.00 15.14
CA ALA A 215 -3.82 43.10 15.78
C ALA A 215 -3.82 42.53 17.21
N GLU A 216 -3.13 41.41 17.44
CA GLU A 216 -3.01 40.77 18.76
C GLU A 216 -2.15 41.61 19.72
N VAL A 217 -1.08 42.25 19.24
CA VAL A 217 -0.28 43.17 20.06
C VAL A 217 -1.12 44.39 20.46
N ARG A 218 -1.88 44.99 19.53
CA ARG A 218 -2.76 46.14 19.84
C ARG A 218 -3.85 45.77 20.83
N ALA A 219 -4.44 44.58 20.70
CA ALA A 219 -5.42 44.08 21.66
C ALA A 219 -4.83 43.88 23.06
N ALA A 220 -3.59 43.39 23.15
CA ALA A 220 -2.87 43.26 24.42
C ALA A 220 -2.50 44.61 25.04
N GLU A 221 -2.08 45.59 24.24
CA GLU A 221 -1.81 46.97 24.71
C GLU A 221 -3.08 47.65 25.25
N ALA A 222 -4.21 47.44 24.56
CA ALA A 222 -5.51 47.95 24.99
C ALA A 222 -6.00 47.31 26.31
N ALA A 223 -5.74 46.01 26.51
CA ALA A 223 -6.08 45.31 27.75
C ALA A 223 -5.31 45.83 28.98
N ILE A 224 -4.16 46.47 28.77
CA ILE A 224 -3.28 46.99 29.84
C ILE A 224 -3.49 48.51 30.07
N ASN A 225 -4.45 49.15 29.38
CA ASN A 225 -4.74 50.59 29.46
C ASN A 225 -3.53 51.52 29.18
N LEU A 226 -2.65 51.12 28.25
CA LEU A 226 -1.54 51.97 27.79
C LEU A 226 -2.06 53.13 26.92
N THR A 227 -1.61 54.36 27.18
CA THR A 227 -1.97 55.51 26.35
C THR A 227 -1.37 55.39 24.95
N PRO A 228 -2.04 55.87 23.88
CA PRO A 228 -1.58 55.73 22.50
C PRO A 228 -0.17 56.28 22.21
N GLU A 229 0.34 57.16 23.06
CA GLU A 229 1.68 57.74 22.97
C GLU A 229 2.80 56.74 23.34
N HIS A 230 2.49 55.70 24.11
CA HIS A 230 3.43 54.68 24.59
C HIS A 230 3.31 53.36 23.84
N TRP A 231 2.60 53.35 22.72
CA TRP A 231 2.41 52.15 21.91
C TRP A 231 3.69 51.71 21.22
N THR A 232 3.89 50.39 21.17
CA THR A 232 5.10 49.82 20.59
C THR A 232 5.15 50.03 19.08
N GLN A 233 6.32 50.40 18.57
CA GLN A 233 6.56 50.58 17.13
C GLN A 233 6.92 49.23 16.49
N ILE A 234 6.08 48.75 15.58
CA ILE A 234 6.30 47.52 14.81
C ILE A 234 6.84 47.88 13.42
N GLN A 235 7.99 47.34 13.04
CA GLN A 235 8.63 47.56 11.74
C GLN A 235 8.78 46.23 10.99
N TYR A 236 8.31 46.18 9.75
CA TYR A 236 8.49 45.00 8.89
C TYR A 236 9.74 45.16 8.03
N ARG A 237 10.69 44.24 8.14
CA ARG A 237 11.92 44.23 7.32
C ARG A 237 11.96 42.97 6.46
N ARG A 238 11.94 43.14 5.13
CA ARG A 238 12.21 42.07 4.17
C ARG A 238 13.72 41.97 3.94
N LEU A 239 14.25 40.75 3.88
CA LEU A 239 15.66 40.53 3.55
C LEU A 239 15.78 40.58 2.03
N GLU A 240 15.87 41.76 1.44
CA GLU A 240 16.09 41.87 -0.01
C GLU A 240 17.40 41.17 -0.39
N GLY A 241 17.23 40.05 -1.10
CA GLY A 241 18.29 39.12 -1.42
C GLY A 241 19.11 39.60 -2.61
N ILE A 242 20.10 40.45 -2.38
CA ILE A 242 21.14 40.75 -3.39
C ILE A 242 21.84 39.44 -3.87
N GLY A 243 21.80 38.38 -3.07
CA GLY A 243 22.33 37.05 -3.42
C GLY A 243 21.52 36.25 -4.46
N SER A 244 20.21 36.51 -4.65
CA SER A 244 19.41 35.76 -5.63
C SER A 244 19.72 36.20 -7.06
N ILE A 245 19.97 37.50 -7.27
CA ILE A 245 20.31 38.07 -8.58
C ILE A 245 21.63 37.49 -9.08
N ILE A 246 22.65 37.38 -8.22
CA ILE A 246 23.95 36.79 -8.56
C ILE A 246 23.80 35.33 -8.98
N SER A 247 22.94 34.56 -8.32
CA SER A 247 22.71 33.16 -8.66
C SER A 247 22.03 32.97 -10.03
N ILE A 248 21.10 33.86 -10.40
CA ILE A 248 20.41 33.85 -11.69
C ILE A 248 21.36 34.21 -12.83
N VAL A 249 22.23 35.21 -12.62
CA VAL A 249 23.24 35.62 -13.61
C VAL A 249 24.26 34.49 -13.86
N ILE A 250 24.65 33.76 -12.82
CA ILE A 250 25.58 32.62 -12.96
C ILE A 250 24.91 31.44 -13.69
N LEU A 251 23.64 31.16 -13.43
CA LEU A 251 22.90 30.12 -14.14
C LEU A 251 22.75 30.46 -15.63
N ALA A 252 22.46 31.72 -15.96
CA ALA A 252 22.42 32.20 -17.33
C ALA A 252 23.79 32.08 -18.04
N ALA A 253 24.89 32.35 -17.34
CA ALA A 253 26.24 32.19 -17.88
C ALA A 253 26.60 30.72 -18.16
N ILE A 254 26.15 29.77 -17.32
CA ILE A 254 26.36 28.34 -17.54
C ILE A 254 25.56 27.85 -18.75
N ILE A 255 24.31 28.28 -18.90
CA ILE A 255 23.47 27.92 -20.05
C ILE A 255 24.04 28.52 -21.35
N ALA A 256 24.50 29.77 -21.32
CA ALA A 256 25.15 30.41 -22.47
C ALA A 256 26.49 29.73 -22.84
N GLY A 257 27.28 29.34 -21.83
CA GLY A 257 28.52 28.58 -22.01
C GLY A 257 28.27 27.19 -22.61
N ALA A 258 27.23 26.49 -22.15
CA ALA A 258 26.80 25.22 -22.72
C ALA A 258 26.33 25.39 -24.17
N TYR A 259 25.48 26.39 -24.46
CA TYR A 259 25.00 26.68 -25.81
C TYR A 259 26.15 26.97 -26.80
N PHE A 260 27.16 27.72 -26.38
CA PHE A 260 28.32 28.02 -27.23
C PHE A 260 29.20 26.79 -27.48
N LEU A 261 29.30 25.88 -26.50
CA LEU A 261 30.00 24.60 -26.65
C LEU A 261 29.25 23.63 -27.57
N PHE A 262 27.93 23.56 -27.45
CA PHE A 262 27.07 22.75 -28.32
C PHE A 262 27.03 23.27 -29.76
N LYS A 263 27.15 24.59 -29.99
CA LYS A 263 27.21 25.14 -31.35
C LYS A 263 28.46 24.69 -32.14
N ARG A 264 29.53 24.26 -31.47
CA ARG A 264 30.75 23.72 -32.12
C ARG A 264 30.69 22.23 -32.46
N VAL A 265 29.68 21.50 -31.97
CA VAL A 265 29.49 20.08 -32.28
C VAL A 265 28.14 19.94 -32.95
N LYS A 266 28.10 19.65 -34.27
CA LYS A 266 26.85 19.38 -35.00
C LYS A 266 26.21 18.09 -34.46
N VAL A 267 25.47 18.19 -33.36
CA VAL A 267 24.60 17.13 -32.85
C VAL A 267 23.20 17.72 -32.77
N SER A 268 22.33 17.29 -33.68
CA SER A 268 20.91 17.59 -33.68
C SER A 268 20.24 16.79 -32.55
N PHE A 269 20.17 17.35 -31.34
CA PHE A 269 19.36 16.78 -30.26
C PHE A 269 17.89 17.15 -30.49
N SER A 270 17.09 16.22 -31.06
CA SER A 270 15.64 16.45 -31.19
C SER A 270 14.94 16.16 -29.87
N MET A 271 14.25 17.17 -29.32
CA MET A 271 13.50 17.07 -28.07
C MET A 271 12.26 16.16 -28.20
N SER A 272 11.82 15.86 -29.43
CA SER A 272 10.69 14.97 -29.72
C SER A 272 10.95 13.52 -29.32
N ASP A 273 12.19 13.03 -29.48
CA ASP A 273 12.50 11.60 -29.30
C ASP A 273 12.67 11.22 -27.83
N ILE A 274 13.10 12.17 -27.00
CA ILE A 274 13.18 11.99 -25.54
C ILE A 274 11.77 11.96 -24.94
N MET A 275 10.85 12.78 -25.46
CA MET A 275 9.45 12.82 -25.00
C MET A 275 8.67 11.55 -25.41
N ASN A 276 8.96 10.99 -26.59
CA ASN A 276 8.37 9.73 -27.04
C ASN A 276 8.90 8.50 -26.27
N GLN A 277 10.15 8.51 -25.79
CA GLN A 277 10.66 7.45 -24.92
C GLN A 277 10.07 7.47 -23.50
N MET A 278 9.68 8.65 -22.99
CA MET A 278 9.03 8.76 -21.67
C MET A 278 7.55 8.33 -21.66
N THR A 279 6.89 8.30 -22.83
CA THR A 279 5.45 7.97 -22.95
C THR A 279 5.20 6.50 -23.31
N ASN A 280 6.17 5.80 -23.90
CA ASN A 280 6.06 4.38 -24.21
C ASN A 280 6.32 3.52 -22.96
N THR A 281 5.27 3.25 -22.21
CA THR A 281 5.28 2.21 -21.16
C THR A 281 5.36 0.83 -21.79
N LYS A 282 6.10 -0.09 -21.16
CA LYS A 282 6.09 -1.52 -21.51
C LYS A 282 4.75 -2.09 -21.06
N ILE A 283 3.76 -2.07 -21.95
CA ILE A 283 2.47 -2.73 -21.70
C ILE A 283 2.72 -4.24 -21.68
N ASN A 284 2.36 -4.89 -20.57
CA ASN A 284 2.48 -6.34 -20.42
C ASN A 284 1.34 -7.00 -21.21
N VAL A 285 1.54 -7.20 -22.51
CA VAL A 285 0.62 -7.98 -23.32
C VAL A 285 1.01 -9.45 -23.28
N ILE A 286 0.06 -10.28 -22.88
CA ILE A 286 0.22 -11.73 -22.89
C ILE A 286 -0.74 -12.28 -23.96
N ASP A 287 -0.18 -12.60 -25.13
CA ASP A 287 -0.92 -13.26 -26.20
C ASP A 287 -0.97 -14.79 -25.94
N PRO A 288 -2.15 -15.41 -25.78
CA PRO A 288 -2.26 -16.85 -25.59
C PRO A 288 -1.80 -17.66 -26.81
N LEU A 289 -1.91 -17.07 -28.01
CA LEU A 289 -1.62 -17.68 -29.31
C LEU A 289 -0.13 -17.70 -29.67
N ALA A 290 0.72 -16.97 -28.96
CA ALA A 290 2.17 -17.03 -29.15
C ALA A 290 2.72 -18.36 -28.58
N LYS A 291 3.63 -19.03 -29.30
CA LYS A 291 4.19 -20.35 -28.93
C LYS A 291 4.90 -20.40 -27.56
N ASP A 292 5.21 -19.25 -26.96
CA ASP A 292 5.81 -19.07 -25.62
C ASP A 292 4.83 -18.50 -24.56
N SER A 293 3.53 -18.71 -24.71
CA SER A 293 2.54 -18.12 -23.81
C SER A 293 2.54 -18.74 -22.39
N LYS A 294 2.65 -17.88 -21.38
CA LYS A 294 2.62 -18.22 -19.93
C LYS A 294 1.21 -18.44 -19.38
N LEU A 295 0.16 -18.22 -20.19
CA LEU A 295 -1.25 -18.39 -19.79
C LEU A 295 -1.71 -19.82 -20.09
N LYS A 296 -1.53 -20.73 -19.14
CA LYS A 296 -1.96 -22.14 -19.23
C LYS A 296 -3.16 -22.50 -18.34
N ILE A 297 -3.64 -21.55 -17.55
CA ILE A 297 -4.65 -21.80 -16.52
C ILE A 297 -6.02 -21.71 -17.17
N LYS A 298 -6.76 -22.82 -17.23
CA LYS A 298 -8.14 -22.84 -17.72
C LYS A 298 -9.13 -22.63 -16.58
N LEU A 299 -10.40 -22.38 -16.90
CA LEU A 299 -11.45 -22.19 -15.89
C LEU A 299 -11.62 -23.43 -14.99
N LYS A 300 -11.38 -24.63 -15.53
CA LYS A 300 -11.37 -25.90 -14.79
C LYS A 300 -10.27 -26.01 -13.73
N ASP A 301 -9.18 -25.24 -13.87
CA ASP A 301 -8.05 -25.27 -12.94
C ASP A 301 -8.26 -24.31 -11.76
N VAL A 302 -9.33 -23.51 -11.81
CA VAL A 302 -9.80 -22.68 -10.70
C VAL A 302 -10.77 -23.53 -9.87
N ALA A 303 -10.45 -23.81 -8.61
CA ALA A 303 -11.35 -24.52 -7.69
C ALA A 303 -12.35 -23.55 -7.01
N GLY A 304 -13.56 -24.03 -6.70
CA GLY A 304 -14.64 -23.21 -6.12
C GLY A 304 -15.16 -22.11 -7.05
N LEU A 305 -15.66 -21.02 -6.47
CA LEU A 305 -16.20 -19.85 -7.18
C LEU A 305 -17.32 -20.21 -8.15
N HIS A 306 -18.26 -21.04 -7.72
CA HIS A 306 -19.30 -21.58 -8.61
C HIS A 306 -20.16 -20.48 -9.23
N GLU A 307 -20.66 -19.56 -8.40
CA GLU A 307 -21.49 -18.43 -8.83
C GLU A 307 -20.73 -17.52 -9.81
N ALA A 308 -19.52 -17.09 -9.43
CA ALA A 308 -18.69 -16.23 -10.27
C ALA A 308 -18.30 -16.90 -11.60
N LYS A 309 -18.10 -18.23 -11.63
CA LYS A 309 -17.83 -18.96 -12.88
C LYS A 309 -19.01 -18.99 -13.82
N VAL A 310 -20.25 -19.09 -13.30
CA VAL A 310 -21.46 -19.03 -14.13
C VAL A 310 -21.54 -17.67 -14.82
N GLU A 311 -21.36 -16.58 -14.07
CA GLU A 311 -21.36 -15.22 -14.64
C GLU A 311 -20.22 -15.01 -15.65
N VAL A 312 -19.02 -15.52 -15.34
CA VAL A 312 -17.85 -15.43 -16.23
C VAL A 312 -18.02 -16.27 -17.50
N ASN A 313 -18.72 -17.40 -17.44
CA ASN A 313 -19.00 -18.24 -18.60
C ASN A 313 -19.88 -17.54 -19.64
N GLU A 314 -20.74 -16.60 -19.23
CA GLU A 314 -21.48 -15.76 -20.19
C GLU A 314 -20.53 -14.95 -21.07
N PHE A 315 -19.46 -14.39 -20.48
CA PHE A 315 -18.43 -13.66 -21.23
C PHE A 315 -17.63 -14.58 -22.17
N VAL A 316 -17.48 -15.86 -21.82
CA VAL A 316 -16.85 -16.87 -22.69
C VAL A 316 -17.71 -17.15 -23.92
N ASP A 317 -19.00 -17.45 -23.73
CA ASP A 317 -19.92 -17.69 -24.86
C ASP A 317 -20.03 -16.44 -25.74
N TYR A 318 -20.04 -15.27 -25.11
CA TYR A 318 -20.01 -13.98 -25.78
C TYR A 318 -18.78 -13.80 -26.68
N LEU A 319 -17.56 -14.05 -26.17
CA LEU A 319 -16.33 -13.85 -26.94
C LEU A 319 -16.16 -14.91 -28.04
N ARG A 320 -16.69 -16.12 -27.84
CA ARG A 320 -16.66 -17.19 -28.85
C ARG A 320 -17.71 -16.98 -29.95
N ASN A 321 -18.93 -16.54 -29.59
CA ASN A 321 -20.08 -16.46 -30.50
C ASN A 321 -20.78 -15.08 -30.49
N PRO A 322 -20.11 -13.97 -30.84
CA PRO A 322 -20.70 -12.63 -30.78
C PRO A 322 -21.92 -12.45 -31.69
N ALA A 323 -21.99 -13.18 -32.81
CA ALA A 323 -23.10 -13.12 -33.76
C ALA A 323 -24.44 -13.59 -33.16
N LYS A 324 -24.41 -14.54 -32.20
CA LYS A 324 -25.61 -15.06 -31.52
C LYS A 324 -26.33 -13.93 -30.76
N TYR A 325 -25.56 -13.09 -30.07
CA TYR A 325 -26.06 -11.97 -29.28
C TYR A 325 -26.50 -10.79 -30.16
N SER A 326 -25.73 -10.48 -31.21
CA SER A 326 -26.06 -9.40 -32.16
C SER A 326 -27.38 -9.64 -32.91
N LYS A 327 -27.67 -10.88 -33.30
CA LYS A 327 -28.95 -11.25 -33.95
C LYS A 327 -30.18 -10.97 -33.08
N LEU A 328 -30.03 -11.06 -31.76
CA LEU A 328 -31.10 -10.79 -30.79
C LEU A 328 -31.17 -9.30 -30.40
N GLY A 329 -30.30 -8.45 -30.96
CA GLY A 329 -30.21 -7.03 -30.62
C GLY A 329 -29.56 -6.77 -29.24
N ALA A 330 -28.94 -7.78 -28.63
CA ALA A 330 -28.28 -7.62 -27.34
C ALA A 330 -27.02 -6.78 -27.49
N LYS A 331 -26.92 -5.70 -26.71
CA LYS A 331 -25.70 -4.90 -26.61
C LYS A 331 -24.69 -5.62 -25.75
N LEU A 332 -23.46 -5.55 -26.19
CA LEU A 332 -22.34 -6.23 -25.59
C LEU A 332 -21.89 -5.48 -24.31
N PRO A 333 -21.68 -6.16 -23.16
CA PRO A 333 -21.21 -5.50 -21.96
C PRO A 333 -19.79 -4.99 -22.18
N LYS A 334 -19.57 -3.69 -21.97
CA LYS A 334 -18.25 -3.06 -22.22
C LYS A 334 -17.24 -3.37 -21.12
N GLY A 335 -17.72 -3.60 -19.89
CA GLY A 335 -16.85 -3.94 -18.79
C GLY A 335 -17.52 -4.69 -17.64
N ALA A 336 -16.68 -5.39 -16.88
CA ALA A 336 -17.06 -6.12 -15.68
C ALA A 336 -16.15 -5.73 -14.51
N LEU A 337 -16.74 -5.54 -13.33
CA LEU A 337 -16.02 -5.28 -12.09
C LEU A 337 -16.06 -6.51 -11.19
N LEU A 338 -14.89 -7.07 -10.88
CA LEU A 338 -14.69 -8.12 -9.89
C LEU A 338 -14.50 -7.49 -8.51
N THR A 339 -15.45 -7.70 -7.62
CA THR A 339 -15.40 -7.17 -6.25
C THR A 339 -15.20 -8.32 -5.25
N GLY A 340 -14.69 -8.03 -4.06
CA GLY A 340 -14.61 -9.01 -2.97
C GLY A 340 -13.31 -8.93 -2.18
N PRO A 341 -13.17 -9.69 -1.08
CA PRO A 341 -12.00 -9.64 -0.22
C PRO A 341 -10.70 -10.07 -0.93
N PRO A 342 -9.53 -9.64 -0.43
CA PRO A 342 -8.24 -10.03 -0.99
C PRO A 342 -8.05 -11.55 -0.91
N GLY A 343 -7.28 -12.11 -1.84
CA GLY A 343 -6.94 -13.54 -1.80
C GLY A 343 -8.00 -14.52 -2.31
N CYS A 344 -9.16 -14.05 -2.79
CA CYS A 344 -10.23 -14.92 -3.32
C CYS A 344 -10.08 -15.27 -4.81
N GLY A 345 -8.92 -15.00 -5.43
CA GLY A 345 -8.65 -15.43 -6.80
C GLY A 345 -9.22 -14.55 -7.92
N LYS A 346 -9.54 -13.27 -7.67
CA LYS A 346 -10.01 -12.32 -8.70
C LYS A 346 -9.09 -12.25 -9.94
N THR A 347 -7.78 -12.06 -9.71
CA THR A 347 -6.77 -12.05 -10.77
C THR A 347 -6.63 -13.41 -11.47
N LEU A 348 -6.84 -14.50 -10.74
CA LEU A 348 -6.78 -15.86 -11.30
C LEU A 348 -7.98 -16.10 -12.24
N LEU A 349 -9.17 -15.66 -11.82
CA LEU A 349 -10.41 -15.79 -12.59
C LEU A 349 -10.33 -15.03 -13.93
N ALA A 350 -9.83 -13.79 -13.91
CA ALA A 350 -9.65 -13.01 -15.14
C ALA A 350 -8.63 -13.63 -16.10
N LYS A 351 -7.52 -14.19 -15.58
CA LYS A 351 -6.54 -14.92 -16.40
C LYS A 351 -7.12 -16.21 -16.99
N ALA A 352 -7.93 -16.92 -16.21
CA ALA A 352 -8.60 -18.14 -16.65
C ALA A 352 -9.64 -17.87 -17.74
N LEU A 353 -10.42 -16.79 -17.61
CA LEU A 353 -11.34 -16.33 -18.64
C LEU A 353 -10.62 -16.06 -19.96
N ALA A 354 -9.52 -15.32 -19.95
CA ALA A 354 -8.77 -15.01 -21.18
C ALA A 354 -8.19 -16.27 -21.85
N ALA A 355 -7.68 -17.21 -21.04
CA ALA A 355 -7.19 -18.49 -21.54
C ALA A 355 -8.31 -19.37 -22.12
N GLU A 356 -9.49 -19.38 -21.51
CA GLU A 356 -10.66 -20.13 -21.99
C GLU A 356 -11.18 -19.55 -23.32
N CYS A 357 -11.16 -18.23 -23.47
CA CYS A 357 -11.56 -17.55 -24.70
C CYS A 357 -10.47 -17.57 -25.79
N SER A 358 -9.22 -17.90 -25.45
CA SER A 358 -8.06 -17.82 -26.35
C SER A 358 -7.84 -16.43 -26.98
N VAL A 359 -8.13 -15.37 -26.23
CA VAL A 359 -7.98 -13.96 -26.67
C VAL A 359 -6.79 -13.29 -25.98
N PRO A 360 -6.09 -12.32 -26.63
CA PRO A 360 -5.06 -11.50 -26.00
C PRO A 360 -5.48 -10.93 -24.64
N PHE A 361 -4.59 -11.06 -23.65
CA PHE A 361 -4.79 -10.56 -22.28
C PHE A 361 -3.80 -9.44 -22.00
N ILE A 362 -4.32 -8.22 -21.84
CA ILE A 362 -3.53 -7.03 -21.51
C ILE A 362 -3.75 -6.72 -20.03
N SER A 363 -2.73 -6.85 -19.19
CA SER A 363 -2.86 -6.59 -17.75
C SER A 363 -2.05 -5.39 -17.29
N MET A 364 -2.68 -4.49 -16.54
CA MET A 364 -2.02 -3.36 -15.85
C MET A 364 -2.54 -3.26 -14.40
N ASN A 365 -1.72 -2.73 -13.50
CA ASN A 365 -2.16 -2.41 -12.14
C ASN A 365 -2.58 -0.92 -12.09
N GLY A 366 -3.68 -0.60 -11.41
CA GLY A 366 -4.19 0.74 -11.18
C GLY A 366 -3.16 1.71 -10.59
N THR A 367 -2.25 1.21 -9.74
CA THR A 367 -1.13 1.97 -9.18
C THR A 367 -0.12 2.43 -10.23
N GLU A 368 -0.04 1.76 -11.39
CA GLU A 368 0.85 2.17 -12.49
C GLU A 368 0.36 3.44 -13.21
N PHE A 369 -0.85 3.92 -12.93
CA PHE A 369 -1.38 5.15 -13.52
C PHE A 369 -1.27 6.37 -12.60
N VAL A 370 -0.87 6.17 -11.34
CA VAL A 370 -0.65 7.25 -10.37
C VAL A 370 0.82 7.65 -10.44
N GLU A 371 1.12 8.79 -11.05
CA GLU A 371 2.47 9.33 -11.16
C GLU A 371 2.56 10.69 -10.44
N MET A 372 3.75 11.30 -10.41
CA MET A 372 3.94 12.66 -9.90
C MET A 372 3.80 13.74 -10.99
N ILE A 373 3.75 13.32 -12.25
CA ILE A 373 3.75 14.22 -13.41
C ILE A 373 2.36 14.17 -14.04
N GLY A 374 1.61 15.25 -13.84
CA GLY A 374 0.26 15.41 -14.36
C GLY A 374 0.16 15.09 -15.86
N GLY A 375 -0.86 14.31 -16.21
CA GLY A 375 -1.16 13.95 -17.59
C GLY A 375 -0.46 12.68 -18.12
N LEU A 376 0.54 12.14 -17.41
CA LEU A 376 1.14 10.85 -17.80
C LEU A 376 0.16 9.68 -17.64
N GLY A 377 -0.59 9.63 -16.52
CA GLY A 377 -1.62 8.61 -16.29
C GLY A 377 -2.68 8.57 -17.40
N ALA A 378 -3.23 9.74 -17.76
CA ALA A 378 -4.19 9.87 -18.86
C ALA A 378 -3.59 9.45 -20.22
N SER A 379 -2.32 9.77 -20.50
CA SER A 379 -1.65 9.34 -21.73
C SER A 379 -1.50 7.81 -21.79
N ARG A 380 -1.12 7.16 -20.68
CA ARG A 380 -1.01 5.70 -20.59
C ARG A 380 -2.34 5.01 -20.87
N ILE A 381 -3.45 5.54 -20.35
CA ILE A 381 -4.80 5.02 -20.63
C ILE A 381 -5.09 5.08 -22.14
N ARG A 382 -4.82 6.20 -22.82
CA ARG A 382 -5.02 6.29 -24.27
C ARG A 382 -4.21 5.26 -25.04
N THR A 383 -2.94 5.08 -24.67
CA THR A 383 -2.06 4.09 -25.30
C THR A 383 -2.57 2.66 -25.05
N LEU A 384 -3.02 2.36 -23.83
CA LEU A 384 -3.61 1.07 -23.47
C LEU A 384 -4.83 0.74 -24.35
N PHE A 385 -5.78 1.66 -24.46
CA PHE A 385 -6.97 1.44 -25.30
C PHE A 385 -6.63 1.39 -26.79
N LYS A 386 -5.63 2.16 -27.25
CA LYS A 386 -5.15 2.09 -28.64
C LYS A 386 -4.56 0.72 -28.97
N GLU A 387 -3.76 0.15 -28.08
CA GLU A 387 -3.19 -1.19 -28.25
C GLU A 387 -4.25 -2.30 -28.12
N ALA A 388 -5.22 -2.14 -27.23
CA ALA A 388 -6.34 -3.08 -27.13
C ALA A 388 -7.18 -3.10 -28.41
N LYS A 389 -7.48 -1.92 -28.98
CA LYS A 389 -8.23 -1.77 -30.23
C LYS A 389 -7.51 -2.41 -31.43
N SER A 390 -6.17 -2.37 -31.49
CA SER A 390 -5.42 -3.00 -32.57
C SER A 390 -5.35 -4.53 -32.47
N ARG A 391 -5.65 -5.10 -31.30
CA ARG A 391 -5.61 -6.54 -31.02
C ARG A 391 -6.99 -7.15 -30.77
N ALA A 392 -8.08 -6.45 -31.12
CA ALA A 392 -9.44 -6.94 -30.92
C ALA A 392 -9.70 -8.24 -31.72
N PRO A 393 -10.39 -9.25 -31.16
CA PRO A 393 -10.98 -9.31 -29.82
C PRO A 393 -9.94 -9.49 -28.70
N CYS A 394 -10.02 -8.71 -27.61
CA CYS A 394 -9.08 -8.80 -26.49
C CYS A 394 -9.73 -8.47 -25.14
N ILE A 395 -9.05 -8.86 -24.05
CA ILE A 395 -9.43 -8.52 -22.69
C ILE A 395 -8.39 -7.58 -22.09
N ILE A 396 -8.85 -6.44 -21.57
CA ILE A 396 -8.06 -5.54 -20.75
C ILE A 396 -8.37 -5.86 -19.29
N TYR A 397 -7.35 -6.15 -18.49
CA TYR A 397 -7.48 -6.39 -17.06
C TYR A 397 -6.76 -5.29 -16.25
N MET A 398 -7.51 -4.62 -15.38
CA MET A 398 -7.00 -3.61 -14.46
C MET A 398 -7.14 -4.07 -13.01
N ASP A 399 -6.02 -4.38 -12.34
CA ASP A 399 -6.05 -4.68 -10.91
C ASP A 399 -6.03 -3.40 -10.06
N GLU A 400 -6.53 -3.44 -8.83
CA GLU A 400 -6.52 -2.30 -7.89
C GLU A 400 -7.05 -1.00 -8.52
N ILE A 401 -8.19 -1.07 -9.20
CA ILE A 401 -8.82 0.09 -9.85
C ILE A 401 -9.14 1.22 -8.85
N ASP A 402 -9.25 0.90 -7.56
CA ASP A 402 -9.42 1.87 -6.47
C ASP A 402 -8.26 2.86 -6.32
N ALA A 403 -7.09 2.58 -6.90
CA ALA A 403 -5.98 3.54 -6.96
C ALA A 403 -6.30 4.78 -7.82
N ILE A 404 -7.07 4.62 -8.91
CA ILE A 404 -7.48 5.73 -9.80
C ILE A 404 -8.98 6.05 -9.71
N GLY A 405 -9.78 5.11 -9.21
CA GLY A 405 -11.23 5.17 -9.21
C GLY A 405 -11.84 5.69 -7.91
N ARG A 406 -11.04 6.29 -7.03
CA ARG A 406 -11.52 6.73 -5.71
C ARG A 406 -12.52 7.87 -5.83
N LYS A 407 -13.65 7.75 -5.12
CA LYS A 407 -14.69 8.80 -5.03
C LYS A 407 -14.05 10.09 -4.54
N ARG A 408 -14.40 11.20 -5.21
CA ARG A 408 -14.15 12.55 -4.70
C ARG A 408 -14.59 12.62 -3.25
N SER A 409 -13.73 13.13 -2.37
CA SER A 409 -14.15 13.43 -0.99
C SER A 409 -15.31 14.41 -1.07
N ASP A 410 -16.51 13.88 -0.84
CA ASP A 410 -17.78 14.60 -0.87
C ASP A 410 -17.81 15.53 0.34
N GLY A 411 -17.32 16.77 0.18
CA GLY A 411 -17.43 17.84 1.17
C GLY A 411 -16.51 17.71 2.38
N GLY A 412 -15.35 18.38 2.31
CA GLY A 412 -14.55 18.77 3.47
C GLY A 412 -13.88 20.10 3.16
N ASP A 413 -14.38 21.15 3.79
CA ASP A 413 -13.94 22.54 3.75
C ASP A 413 -12.47 22.71 4.20
N ASN A 414 -11.54 22.25 3.35
CA ASN A 414 -10.12 22.56 3.41
C ASN A 414 -9.71 23.09 2.03
N GLN A 415 -10.29 24.22 1.65
CA GLN A 415 -9.94 24.98 0.46
C GLN A 415 -8.58 25.70 0.60
N PHE A 416 -7.64 25.20 1.40
CA PHE A 416 -6.27 25.70 1.47
C PHE A 416 -5.30 24.57 1.87
N GLY A 417 -4.95 23.72 0.90
CA GLY A 417 -3.73 22.91 0.97
C GLY A 417 -3.86 21.49 0.43
N GLY A 418 -3.25 21.22 -0.73
CA GLY A 418 -2.84 19.87 -1.13
C GLY A 418 -3.18 19.50 -2.58
N GLY A 419 -2.32 19.85 -3.53
CA GLY A 419 -2.42 19.49 -4.96
C GLY A 419 -2.15 18.02 -5.27
N GLY A 420 -2.89 17.10 -4.63
CA GLY A 420 -2.76 15.65 -4.83
C GLY A 420 -3.91 14.99 -5.62
N SER A 421 -5.11 15.57 -5.66
CA SER A 421 -6.28 14.89 -6.28
C SER A 421 -6.46 15.14 -7.78
N GLY A 422 -5.79 16.14 -8.36
CA GLY A 422 -6.03 16.55 -9.75
C GLY A 422 -5.59 15.51 -10.79
N GLU A 423 -4.50 14.76 -10.52
CA GLU A 423 -3.97 13.77 -11.47
C GLU A 423 -4.79 12.49 -11.50
N GLU A 424 -5.17 11.97 -10.33
CA GLU A 424 -6.05 10.81 -10.20
C GLU A 424 -7.38 11.07 -10.90
N GLU A 425 -7.97 12.25 -10.69
CA GLU A 425 -9.21 12.66 -11.35
C GLU A 425 -9.06 12.81 -12.87
N GLN A 426 -7.96 13.39 -13.36
CA GLN A 426 -7.72 13.51 -14.79
C GLN A 426 -7.58 12.13 -15.46
N THR A 427 -6.87 11.23 -14.80
CA THR A 427 -6.67 9.84 -15.24
C THR A 427 -7.99 9.07 -15.24
N LEU A 428 -8.79 9.20 -14.17
CA LEU A 428 -10.12 8.62 -14.08
C LEU A 428 -11.05 9.12 -15.19
N ASN A 429 -11.13 10.43 -15.40
CA ASN A 429 -11.96 11.00 -16.46
C ASN A 429 -11.53 10.49 -17.84
N GLN A 430 -10.23 10.32 -18.08
CA GLN A 430 -9.75 9.75 -19.34
C GLN A 430 -10.18 8.29 -19.52
N LEU A 431 -10.16 7.49 -18.45
CA LEU A 431 -10.70 6.12 -18.48
C LEU A 431 -12.19 6.12 -18.88
N LEU A 432 -12.98 7.01 -18.26
CA LEU A 432 -14.40 7.13 -18.57
C LEU A 432 -14.65 7.52 -20.04
N VAL A 433 -13.88 8.46 -20.59
CA VAL A 433 -13.98 8.87 -22.00
C VAL A 433 -13.63 7.72 -22.94
N GLU A 434 -12.58 6.94 -22.65
CA GLU A 434 -12.23 5.78 -23.49
C GLU A 434 -13.31 4.69 -23.43
N MET A 435 -13.88 4.42 -22.24
CA MET A 435 -14.95 3.43 -22.06
C MET A 435 -16.23 3.83 -22.80
N ASP A 436 -16.66 5.09 -22.67
CA ASP A 436 -17.84 5.61 -23.36
C ASP A 436 -17.61 5.62 -24.88
N GLY A 437 -16.38 5.91 -25.33
CA GLY A 437 -15.95 5.93 -26.72
C GLY A 437 -15.66 4.57 -27.37
N MET A 438 -15.76 3.44 -26.64
CA MET A 438 -15.67 2.11 -27.23
C MET A 438 -16.94 1.79 -28.04
N ASP A 439 -16.76 1.42 -29.30
CA ASP A 439 -17.86 0.92 -30.13
C ASP A 439 -18.24 -0.50 -29.67
N SER A 440 -19.54 -0.79 -29.57
CA SER A 440 -20.05 -2.11 -29.21
C SER A 440 -19.76 -3.15 -30.30
N SER A 441 -19.35 -2.74 -31.51
CA SER A 441 -18.90 -3.64 -32.57
C SER A 441 -17.51 -4.23 -32.33
N GLN A 442 -16.66 -3.53 -31.58
CA GLN A 442 -15.31 -3.98 -31.24
C GLN A 442 -15.40 -4.87 -30.00
N ALA A 443 -15.08 -6.15 -30.13
CA ALA A 443 -15.12 -7.14 -29.06
C ALA A 443 -13.94 -6.97 -28.06
N VAL A 444 -13.88 -5.80 -27.43
CA VAL A 444 -12.92 -5.43 -26.37
C VAL A 444 -13.68 -5.37 -25.04
N ILE A 445 -13.22 -6.14 -24.06
CA ILE A 445 -13.85 -6.19 -22.73
C ILE A 445 -12.87 -5.64 -21.68
N LEU A 446 -13.34 -4.68 -20.88
CA LEU A 446 -12.59 -4.18 -19.73
C LEU A 446 -13.00 -4.90 -18.45
N ILE A 447 -12.08 -5.63 -17.83
CA ILE A 447 -12.28 -6.27 -16.53
C ILE A 447 -11.44 -5.53 -15.50
N ALA A 448 -12.07 -5.09 -14.41
CA ALA A 448 -11.36 -4.47 -13.30
C ALA A 448 -11.56 -5.26 -12.02
N SER A 449 -10.61 -5.22 -11.09
CA SER A 449 -10.76 -5.79 -9.75
C SER A 449 -10.53 -4.75 -8.66
N THR A 450 -11.32 -4.85 -7.59
CA THR A 450 -11.11 -4.07 -6.36
C THR A 450 -11.41 -4.92 -5.12
N ASN A 451 -10.75 -4.58 -4.02
CA ASN A 451 -11.09 -5.09 -2.70
C ASN A 451 -12.11 -4.22 -1.97
N ARG A 452 -12.33 -2.98 -2.45
CA ARG A 452 -13.08 -1.94 -1.76
C ARG A 452 -14.06 -1.25 -2.71
N PRO A 453 -15.19 -1.89 -3.03
CA PRO A 453 -16.20 -1.27 -3.89
C PRO A 453 -16.84 -0.02 -3.28
N ASP A 454 -16.76 0.15 -1.96
CA ASP A 454 -17.32 1.28 -1.20
C ASP A 454 -16.65 2.63 -1.51
N ILE A 455 -15.35 2.61 -1.83
CA ILE A 455 -14.59 3.84 -2.11
C ILE A 455 -14.60 4.23 -3.58
N LEU A 456 -15.15 3.41 -4.47
CA LEU A 456 -15.14 3.69 -5.90
C LEU A 456 -16.14 4.80 -6.28
N ASP A 457 -15.77 5.59 -7.29
CA ASP A 457 -16.65 6.59 -7.88
C ASP A 457 -17.85 5.90 -8.55
N LYS A 458 -19.05 6.32 -8.17
CA LYS A 458 -20.32 5.86 -8.77
C LYS A 458 -20.37 6.08 -10.28
N ALA A 459 -19.57 7.00 -10.83
CA ALA A 459 -19.44 7.20 -12.26
C ALA A 459 -18.93 5.95 -12.99
N LEU A 460 -18.02 5.17 -12.39
CA LEU A 460 -17.52 3.93 -12.99
C LEU A 460 -18.60 2.84 -13.05
N MET A 461 -19.53 2.85 -12.10
CA MET A 461 -20.60 1.86 -11.92
C MET A 461 -21.86 2.16 -12.75
N ARG A 462 -21.82 3.14 -13.65
CA ARG A 462 -22.99 3.50 -14.48
C ARG A 462 -23.12 2.56 -15.69
N PRO A 463 -24.34 2.29 -16.16
CA PRO A 463 -24.56 1.55 -17.41
C PRO A 463 -23.83 2.19 -18.61
N GLY A 464 -23.26 1.37 -19.47
CA GLY A 464 -22.30 1.72 -20.52
C GLY A 464 -20.83 1.63 -20.11
N ARG A 465 -20.51 1.26 -18.86
CA ARG A 465 -19.14 1.23 -18.32
C ARG A 465 -18.85 -0.12 -17.66
N PHE A 466 -18.76 -0.18 -16.33
CA PHE A 466 -18.78 -1.46 -15.63
C PHE A 466 -20.23 -1.89 -15.42
N ASP A 467 -20.79 -2.51 -16.45
CA ASP A 467 -22.20 -2.90 -16.50
C ASP A 467 -22.47 -4.16 -15.68
N ARG A 468 -21.44 -4.98 -15.50
CA ARG A 468 -21.51 -6.23 -14.73
C ARG A 468 -20.68 -6.08 -13.45
N HIS A 469 -21.26 -6.51 -12.34
CA HIS A 469 -20.60 -6.54 -11.04
C HIS A 469 -20.62 -7.98 -10.55
N ILE A 470 -19.46 -8.61 -10.56
CA ILE A 470 -19.29 -10.00 -10.15
C ILE A 470 -18.70 -9.96 -8.74
N SER A 471 -19.46 -10.42 -7.74
CA SER A 471 -18.95 -10.55 -6.38
C SER A 471 -18.19 -11.87 -6.25
N VAL A 472 -16.95 -11.78 -5.78
CA VAL A 472 -16.07 -12.90 -5.48
C VAL A 472 -15.93 -12.96 -3.96
N ASP A 473 -16.91 -13.59 -3.32
CA ASP A 473 -17.00 -13.68 -1.87
C ASP A 473 -16.01 -14.72 -1.30
N LEU A 474 -15.96 -14.81 0.04
CA LEU A 474 -15.21 -15.85 0.72
C LEU A 474 -15.80 -17.23 0.39
N PRO A 475 -14.95 -18.25 0.21
CA PRO A 475 -15.40 -19.58 -0.20
C PRO A 475 -16.27 -20.26 0.86
N THR A 476 -17.32 -20.95 0.40
CA THR A 476 -18.17 -21.80 1.24
C THR A 476 -17.42 -23.03 1.76
N VAL A 477 -17.98 -23.78 2.72
CA VAL A 477 -17.35 -25.02 3.24
C VAL A 477 -17.02 -26.00 2.11
N LEU A 478 -17.91 -26.17 1.15
CA LEU A 478 -17.74 -27.08 0.00
C LEU A 478 -16.61 -26.58 -0.91
N GLU A 479 -16.59 -25.29 -1.24
CA GLU A 479 -15.53 -24.70 -2.06
C GLU A 479 -14.17 -24.73 -1.37
N ARG A 480 -14.13 -24.58 -0.04
CA ARG A 480 -12.91 -24.79 0.75
C ARG A 480 -12.41 -26.22 0.64
N GLN A 481 -13.30 -27.23 0.60
CA GLN A 481 -12.89 -28.63 0.38
C GLN A 481 -12.21 -28.81 -0.97
N GLU A 482 -12.79 -28.25 -2.05
CA GLU A 482 -12.18 -28.30 -3.39
C GLU A 482 -10.82 -27.60 -3.43
N LEU A 483 -10.72 -26.43 -2.78
CA LEU A 483 -9.45 -25.68 -2.68
C LEU A 483 -8.39 -26.49 -1.93
N PHE A 484 -8.74 -27.06 -0.78
CA PHE A 484 -7.82 -27.92 -0.03
C PHE A 484 -7.41 -29.14 -0.86
N ASP A 485 -8.33 -29.81 -1.54
CA ASP A 485 -7.99 -30.95 -2.39
C ASP A 485 -7.02 -30.54 -3.52
N MET A 486 -7.30 -29.42 -4.21
CA MET A 486 -6.42 -28.90 -5.26
C MET A 486 -5.01 -28.57 -4.74
N TYR A 487 -4.88 -27.90 -3.59
CA TYR A 487 -3.57 -27.53 -3.04
C TYR A 487 -2.83 -28.72 -2.41
N LEU A 488 -3.53 -29.62 -1.72
CA LEU A 488 -2.96 -30.82 -1.13
C LEU A 488 -2.45 -31.79 -2.21
N ASN A 489 -3.11 -31.86 -3.37
CA ASN A 489 -2.62 -32.64 -4.52
C ASN A 489 -1.28 -32.12 -5.10
N LYS A 490 -0.87 -30.89 -4.78
CA LYS A 490 0.44 -30.33 -5.21
C LYS A 490 1.60 -30.73 -4.29
N ILE A 491 1.32 -31.26 -3.10
CA ILE A 491 2.33 -31.65 -2.10
C ILE A 491 2.35 -33.17 -1.88
N LYS A 492 3.47 -33.69 -1.36
CA LYS A 492 3.60 -35.12 -1.03
C LYS A 492 3.04 -35.40 0.36
N LEU A 493 1.93 -36.15 0.43
CA LEU A 493 1.21 -36.52 1.65
C LEU A 493 1.28 -38.03 1.91
N ASP A 494 1.21 -38.42 3.19
CA ASP A 494 1.38 -39.81 3.64
C ASP A 494 0.13 -40.66 3.37
N LYS A 495 -1.06 -40.07 3.56
CA LYS A 495 -2.35 -40.65 3.20
C LYS A 495 -3.19 -39.57 2.54
N LYS A 496 -3.98 -39.91 1.52
CA LYS A 496 -5.06 -39.07 0.99
C LYS A 496 -6.33 -39.32 1.80
N PRO A 497 -6.78 -38.41 2.65
CA PRO A 497 -7.98 -38.64 3.43
C PRO A 497 -8.99 -37.60 2.97
N GLU A 498 -9.98 -38.01 2.18
CA GLU A 498 -11.19 -37.19 1.96
C GLU A 498 -11.74 -36.68 3.32
N SER A 499 -11.58 -37.48 4.37
CA SER A 499 -11.89 -37.11 5.77
C SER A 499 -11.05 -35.96 6.32
N LEU A 500 -9.77 -35.82 5.93
CA LEU A 500 -8.90 -34.72 6.34
C LEU A 500 -9.27 -33.43 5.61
N VAL A 501 -9.55 -33.50 4.31
CA VAL A 501 -10.02 -32.34 3.53
C VAL A 501 -11.31 -31.79 4.15
N LYS A 502 -12.27 -32.67 4.44
CA LYS A 502 -13.52 -32.32 5.11
C LYS A 502 -13.25 -31.68 6.48
N ARG A 503 -12.38 -32.28 7.29
CA ARG A 503 -12.02 -31.73 8.60
C ARG A 503 -11.37 -30.35 8.48
N LEU A 504 -10.38 -30.17 7.61
CA LEU A 504 -9.68 -28.90 7.43
C LEU A 504 -10.63 -27.79 6.97
N SER A 505 -11.52 -28.09 6.00
CA SER A 505 -12.50 -27.12 5.51
C SER A 505 -13.46 -26.58 6.57
N GLN A 506 -13.79 -27.41 7.57
CA GLN A 506 -14.64 -27.04 8.70
C GLN A 506 -13.86 -26.20 9.72
N LEU A 507 -12.57 -26.49 9.93
CA LEU A 507 -11.73 -25.79 10.91
C LEU A 507 -11.19 -24.43 10.42
N THR A 508 -11.38 -24.10 9.14
CA THR A 508 -10.94 -22.83 8.54
C THR A 508 -12.09 -21.96 7.99
N PRO A 509 -13.09 -21.62 8.81
CA PRO A 509 -14.15 -20.71 8.38
C PRO A 509 -13.59 -19.31 8.14
N GLY A 510 -14.09 -18.64 7.11
CA GLY A 510 -13.66 -17.30 6.71
C GLY A 510 -12.28 -17.23 6.03
N PHE A 511 -11.62 -18.37 5.76
CA PHE A 511 -10.34 -18.38 5.05
C PHE A 511 -10.54 -18.12 3.56
N SER A 512 -9.71 -17.25 2.98
CA SER A 512 -9.65 -17.06 1.54
C SER A 512 -8.89 -18.20 0.85
N GLY A 513 -8.99 -18.30 -0.47
CA GLY A 513 -8.20 -19.26 -1.26
C GLY A 513 -6.69 -19.08 -1.08
N ALA A 514 -6.24 -17.83 -0.94
CA ALA A 514 -4.83 -17.52 -0.64
C ALA A 514 -4.41 -17.98 0.77
N ASP A 515 -5.27 -17.84 1.78
CA ASP A 515 -4.98 -18.32 3.14
C ASP A 515 -4.85 -19.85 3.16
N ILE A 516 -5.74 -20.56 2.46
CA ILE A 516 -5.68 -22.02 2.30
C ILE A 516 -4.38 -22.44 1.60
N ALA A 517 -4.01 -21.75 0.52
CA ALA A 517 -2.74 -21.99 -0.17
C ALA A 517 -1.55 -21.79 0.78
N ASN A 518 -1.62 -20.78 1.64
CA ASN A 518 -0.59 -20.48 2.62
C ASN A 518 -0.51 -21.56 3.70
N VAL A 519 -1.63 -22.09 4.20
CA VAL A 519 -1.66 -23.22 5.16
C VAL A 519 -0.90 -24.42 4.61
N VAL A 520 -1.22 -24.82 3.37
CA VAL A 520 -0.59 -25.98 2.75
C VAL A 520 0.91 -25.75 2.51
N ASN A 521 1.29 -24.54 2.10
CA ASN A 521 2.69 -24.17 1.89
C ASN A 521 3.49 -24.14 3.20
N GLU A 522 2.95 -23.53 4.26
CA GLU A 522 3.59 -23.49 5.58
C GLU A 522 3.75 -24.89 6.17
N ALA A 523 2.78 -25.80 5.95
CA ALA A 523 2.90 -27.20 6.36
C ALA A 523 4.05 -27.90 5.65
N ALA A 524 4.22 -27.66 4.34
CA ALA A 524 5.34 -28.19 3.57
C ALA A 524 6.69 -27.61 4.04
N ILE A 525 6.75 -26.30 4.32
CA ILE A 525 7.96 -25.64 4.86
C ILE A 525 8.31 -26.19 6.25
N HIS A 526 7.31 -26.42 7.10
CA HIS A 526 7.51 -27.03 8.42
C HIS A 526 8.07 -28.44 8.28
N ALA A 527 7.43 -29.30 7.48
CA ALA A 527 7.90 -30.65 7.21
C ALA A 527 9.35 -30.66 6.67
N ALA A 528 9.67 -29.76 5.72
CA ALA A 528 11.01 -29.62 5.16
C ALA A 528 12.05 -29.16 6.22
N SER A 529 11.66 -28.26 7.12
CA SER A 529 12.53 -27.76 8.19
C SER A 529 12.95 -28.85 9.19
N TYR A 530 12.07 -29.84 9.41
CA TYR A 530 12.32 -31.03 10.23
C TYR A 530 12.86 -32.23 9.43
N GLN A 531 13.22 -32.02 8.16
CA GLN A 531 13.72 -33.05 7.25
C GLN A 531 12.75 -34.24 7.06
N HIS A 532 11.45 -34.01 7.22
CA HIS A 532 10.42 -35.00 6.90
C HIS A 532 10.39 -35.22 5.38
N LYS A 533 10.28 -36.48 4.94
CA LYS A 533 10.17 -36.83 3.51
C LYS A 533 8.75 -36.59 2.95
N ILE A 534 7.76 -36.59 3.83
CA ILE A 534 6.33 -36.52 3.53
C ILE A 534 5.68 -35.59 4.56
N VAL A 535 4.67 -34.82 4.15
CA VAL A 535 3.93 -33.92 5.04
C VAL A 535 2.93 -34.71 5.88
N ASN A 536 3.00 -34.55 7.20
CA ASN A 536 2.10 -35.22 8.15
C ASN A 536 0.92 -34.32 8.57
N VAL A 537 -0.11 -34.94 9.17
CA VAL A 537 -1.27 -34.21 9.74
C VAL A 537 -0.84 -33.21 10.84
N ASN A 538 0.21 -33.54 11.58
CA ASN A 538 0.77 -32.64 12.60
C ASN A 538 1.39 -31.37 11.98
N ASP A 539 2.02 -31.49 10.81
CA ASP A 539 2.59 -30.35 10.09
C ASP A 539 1.48 -29.42 9.57
N LEU A 540 0.37 -29.99 9.09
CA LEU A 540 -0.83 -29.22 8.69
C LEU A 540 -1.50 -28.53 9.88
N SER A 541 -1.63 -29.23 11.01
CA SER A 541 -2.19 -28.66 12.24
C SER A 541 -1.31 -27.52 12.78
N PHE A 542 0.01 -27.68 12.72
CA PHE A 542 0.96 -26.62 13.08
C PHE A 542 0.83 -25.39 12.16
N ALA A 543 0.72 -25.61 10.85
CA ALA A 543 0.57 -24.52 9.88
C ALA A 543 -0.72 -23.73 10.11
N MET A 544 -1.83 -24.42 10.40
CA MET A 544 -3.07 -23.76 10.78
C MET A 544 -2.92 -22.92 12.05
N ASP A 545 -2.37 -23.50 13.13
CA ASP A 545 -2.14 -22.78 14.39
C ASP A 545 -1.28 -21.52 14.17
N ARG A 546 -0.27 -21.64 13.32
CA ARG A 546 0.64 -20.55 12.97
C ARG A 546 -0.05 -19.43 12.18
N ILE A 547 -0.97 -19.74 11.27
CA ILE A 547 -1.70 -18.73 10.49
C ILE A 547 -2.79 -18.07 11.33
N LEU A 548 -3.49 -18.84 12.18
CA LEU A 548 -4.55 -18.32 13.06
C LEU A 548 -3.99 -17.45 14.19
N ALA A 549 -2.98 -17.95 14.91
CA ALA A 549 -2.49 -17.33 16.14
C ALA A 549 -1.15 -16.60 15.98
N GLY A 550 -0.45 -16.82 14.86
CA GLY A 550 0.89 -16.29 14.59
C GLY A 550 2.01 -17.26 14.98
N PRO A 551 3.28 -16.92 14.65
CA PRO A 551 4.43 -17.74 15.02
C PRO A 551 4.59 -17.89 16.54
N GLU A 552 4.93 -19.11 16.93
CA GLU A 552 5.33 -19.52 18.28
C GLU A 552 6.57 -18.74 18.75
N LYS A 553 6.48 -18.06 19.90
CA LYS A 553 7.66 -17.43 20.52
C LYS A 553 8.39 -18.44 21.39
N ARG A 554 9.43 -19.08 20.85
CA ARG A 554 10.27 -20.04 21.60
C ARG A 554 11.21 -19.38 22.63
N SER A 555 11.51 -18.08 22.50
CA SER A 555 12.53 -17.40 23.31
C SER A 555 12.02 -16.77 24.61
N LYS A 556 10.70 -16.69 24.83
CA LYS A 556 10.13 -16.07 26.05
C LYS A 556 9.50 -17.14 26.92
N THR A 557 10.28 -17.68 27.85
CA THR A 557 9.74 -18.52 28.93
C THR A 557 8.97 -17.63 29.91
N LEU A 558 7.67 -17.86 30.06
CA LEU A 558 6.85 -17.18 31.07
C LEU A 558 7.30 -17.58 32.48
N VAL A 559 7.19 -16.65 33.43
CA VAL A 559 7.37 -16.97 34.85
C VAL A 559 6.28 -17.97 35.27
N LEU A 560 6.57 -18.86 36.22
CA LEU A 560 5.61 -19.88 36.66
C LEU A 560 4.27 -19.28 37.12
N GLU A 561 4.32 -18.16 37.85
CA GLU A 561 3.12 -17.43 38.29
C GLU A 561 2.32 -16.87 37.12
N GLU A 562 2.97 -16.25 36.13
CA GLU A 562 2.30 -15.75 34.92
C GLU A 562 1.68 -16.88 34.11
N ARG A 563 2.39 -18.01 34.00
CA ARG A 563 1.91 -19.21 33.31
C ARG A 563 0.68 -19.80 33.99
N GLU A 564 0.63 -19.78 35.33
CA GLU A 564 -0.53 -20.21 36.09
C GLU A 564 -1.74 -19.30 35.83
N ILE A 565 -1.54 -17.97 35.86
CA ILE A 565 -2.59 -17.00 35.54
C ILE A 565 -3.17 -17.25 34.14
N VAL A 566 -2.30 -17.39 33.13
CA VAL A 566 -2.72 -17.66 31.75
C VAL A 566 -3.46 -19.00 31.65
N ALA A 567 -3.04 -20.02 32.38
CA ALA A 567 -3.72 -21.31 32.37
C ALA A 567 -5.16 -21.21 32.90
N TYR A 568 -5.38 -20.52 34.02
CA TYR A 568 -6.73 -20.29 34.54
C TYR A 568 -7.56 -19.37 33.65
N HIS A 569 -6.93 -18.36 33.04
CA HIS A 569 -7.59 -17.46 32.09
C HIS A 569 -8.12 -18.23 30.87
N GLU A 570 -7.27 -19.00 30.18
CA GLU A 570 -7.70 -19.78 29.01
C GLU A 570 -8.69 -20.89 29.40
N SER A 571 -8.53 -21.48 30.58
CA SER A 571 -9.48 -22.47 31.11
C SER A 571 -10.85 -21.83 31.40
N GLY A 572 -10.89 -20.56 31.81
CA GLY A 572 -12.13 -19.82 32.02
C GLY A 572 -12.94 -19.66 30.74
N HIS A 573 -12.30 -19.26 29.64
CA HIS A 573 -12.95 -19.21 28.33
C HIS A 573 -13.45 -20.59 27.89
N ALA A 574 -12.58 -21.61 28.01
CA ALA A 574 -12.89 -22.97 27.62
C ALA A 574 -14.06 -23.56 28.39
N LEU A 575 -14.08 -23.39 29.72
CA LEU A 575 -15.11 -23.91 30.60
C LEU A 575 -16.47 -23.25 30.33
N VAL A 576 -16.51 -21.91 30.27
CA VAL A 576 -17.75 -21.19 29.99
C VAL A 576 -18.26 -21.51 28.59
N GLY A 577 -17.35 -21.56 27.60
CA GLY A 577 -17.68 -21.97 26.24
C GLY A 577 -18.19 -23.42 26.14
N TRP A 578 -17.79 -24.31 27.05
CA TRP A 578 -18.25 -25.69 27.10
C TRP A 578 -19.62 -25.85 27.78
N LEU A 579 -19.92 -25.00 28.77
CA LEU A 579 -21.14 -25.09 29.59
C LEU A 579 -22.35 -24.38 28.97
N LEU A 580 -22.13 -23.35 28.13
CA LEU A 580 -23.19 -22.60 27.48
C LEU A 580 -23.71 -23.31 26.22
N GLU A 581 -25.00 -23.15 25.92
CA GLU A 581 -25.66 -23.86 24.81
C GLU A 581 -25.33 -23.24 23.45
N HIS A 582 -25.28 -21.91 23.39
CA HIS A 582 -25.19 -21.17 22.14
C HIS A 582 -23.77 -20.75 21.75
N THR A 583 -22.76 -21.32 22.39
CA THR A 583 -21.35 -21.07 22.09
C THR A 583 -20.82 -21.95 20.96
N ASP A 584 -19.72 -21.49 20.36
CA ASP A 584 -19.01 -22.24 19.32
C ASP A 584 -18.24 -23.41 19.96
N ALA A 585 -18.11 -24.54 19.25
CA ALA A 585 -17.50 -25.74 19.82
C ALA A 585 -16.00 -25.55 20.06
N LEU A 586 -15.54 -25.86 21.28
CA LEU A 586 -14.12 -25.77 21.64
C LEU A 586 -13.30 -26.87 20.95
N LEU A 587 -12.24 -26.48 20.23
CA LEU A 587 -11.36 -27.40 19.51
C LEU A 587 -10.07 -27.68 20.28
N LYS A 588 -9.43 -26.61 20.78
CA LYS A 588 -8.11 -26.68 21.39
C LYS A 588 -7.89 -25.48 22.31
N VAL A 589 -7.20 -25.70 23.42
CA VAL A 589 -6.76 -24.65 24.34
C VAL A 589 -5.25 -24.75 24.50
N THR A 590 -4.54 -23.61 24.47
CA THR A 590 -3.10 -23.59 24.66
C THR A 590 -2.63 -22.35 25.42
N ILE A 591 -1.62 -22.55 26.25
CA ILE A 591 -0.94 -21.51 27.05
C ILE A 591 0.43 -21.12 26.44
N ILE A 592 0.69 -21.58 25.22
CA ILE A 592 1.97 -21.32 24.54
C ILE A 592 1.92 -19.90 23.95
N PRO A 593 2.84 -19.00 24.34
CA PRO A 593 2.78 -17.61 23.91
C PRO A 593 3.04 -17.48 22.40
N ARG A 594 2.22 -16.66 21.75
CA ARG A 594 2.34 -16.35 20.31
C ARG A 594 2.82 -14.92 20.10
N THR A 595 3.03 -14.55 18.84
CA THR A 595 3.58 -13.24 18.47
C THR A 595 2.57 -12.12 18.63
N SER A 596 1.28 -12.42 18.39
CA SER A 596 0.15 -11.60 18.80
C SER A 596 0.18 -11.43 20.31
N ALA A 597 -0.31 -10.31 20.85
CA ALA A 597 -0.21 -9.95 22.27
C ALA A 597 -0.94 -10.91 23.25
N ALA A 598 -1.38 -12.08 22.79
CA ALA A 598 -2.05 -13.11 23.57
C ALA A 598 -1.02 -14.10 24.14
N LEU A 599 -1.02 -14.26 25.46
CA LEU A 599 -0.14 -15.19 26.18
C LEU A 599 -0.64 -16.65 26.08
N GLY A 600 -1.91 -16.84 25.76
CA GLY A 600 -2.56 -18.10 25.41
C GLY A 600 -3.66 -17.87 24.36
N PHE A 601 -4.30 -18.95 23.88
CA PHE A 601 -5.53 -18.85 23.11
C PHE A 601 -6.38 -20.12 23.17
N ALA A 602 -7.70 -19.94 23.11
CA ALA A 602 -8.68 -20.97 22.86
C ALA A 602 -9.19 -20.91 21.41
N GLN A 603 -9.15 -22.04 20.71
CA GLN A 603 -9.66 -22.19 19.36
C GLN A 603 -11.08 -22.75 19.38
N TYR A 604 -11.98 -22.06 18.70
CA TYR A 604 -13.37 -22.47 18.54
C TYR A 604 -13.65 -22.84 17.08
N ASN A 605 -14.64 -23.69 16.84
CA ASN A 605 -15.17 -23.99 15.53
C ASN A 605 -16.43 -23.15 15.28
N PRO A 606 -16.32 -21.96 14.67
CA PRO A 606 -17.49 -21.12 14.49
C PRO A 606 -18.40 -21.71 13.42
N LYS A 607 -19.70 -21.67 13.68
CA LYS A 607 -20.72 -22.05 12.70
C LYS A 607 -20.79 -20.99 11.60
N ASP A 608 -20.83 -21.38 10.32
CA ASP A 608 -20.99 -20.49 9.14
C ASP A 608 -22.42 -19.86 9.07
N ARG A 609 -22.94 -19.37 10.20
CA ARG A 609 -24.24 -18.71 10.33
C ARG A 609 -24.04 -17.20 10.37
N LYS A 610 -24.85 -16.45 9.60
CA LYS A 610 -24.78 -14.98 9.53
C LYS A 610 -25.74 -14.27 10.48
N LEU A 611 -26.77 -14.97 10.97
CA LEU A 611 -27.82 -14.43 11.83
C LEU A 611 -27.57 -14.93 13.27
N PHE A 612 -27.60 -14.01 14.24
CA PHE A 612 -27.42 -14.32 15.66
C PHE A 612 -28.57 -13.77 16.49
N SER A 613 -29.06 -14.58 17.42
CA SER A 613 -30.08 -14.14 18.39
C SER A 613 -29.45 -13.32 19.53
N LYS A 614 -30.31 -12.70 20.36
CA LYS A 614 -29.86 -11.95 21.54
C LYS A 614 -29.20 -12.89 22.57
N GLU A 615 -29.76 -14.07 22.76
CA GLU A 615 -29.27 -15.11 23.65
C GLU A 615 -27.91 -15.63 23.18
N GLU A 616 -27.77 -15.92 21.88
CA GLU A 616 -26.49 -16.38 21.31
C GLU A 616 -25.38 -15.32 21.44
N LEU A 617 -25.71 -14.04 21.25
CA LEU A 617 -24.76 -12.94 21.47
C LEU A 617 -24.41 -12.77 22.95
N PHE A 618 -25.37 -12.99 23.85
CA PHE A 618 -25.14 -12.95 25.30
C PHE A 618 -24.19 -14.05 25.75
N ASP A 619 -24.42 -15.29 25.32
CA ASP A 619 -23.57 -16.43 25.64
C ASP A 619 -22.13 -16.24 25.13
N ARG A 620 -21.97 -15.65 23.94
CA ARG A 620 -20.64 -15.28 23.43
C ARG A 620 -19.94 -14.22 24.26
N MET A 621 -20.67 -13.22 24.76
CA MET A 621 -20.11 -12.24 25.69
C MET A 621 -19.69 -12.91 27.00
N CYS A 622 -20.51 -13.82 27.55
CA CYS A 622 -20.18 -14.59 28.74
C CYS A 622 -18.92 -15.44 28.56
N MET A 623 -18.81 -16.19 27.45
CA MET A 623 -17.60 -16.94 27.10
C MET A 623 -16.37 -16.04 27.00
N THR A 624 -16.50 -14.88 26.36
CA THR A 624 -15.39 -13.93 26.22
C THR A 624 -15.01 -13.29 27.56
N LEU A 625 -15.93 -13.15 28.52
CA LEU A 625 -15.60 -12.68 29.88
C LEU A 625 -15.07 -13.79 30.80
N GLY A 626 -15.16 -15.05 30.39
CA GLY A 626 -14.80 -16.23 31.18
C GLY A 626 -13.38 -16.21 31.71
N GLY A 627 -12.40 -15.76 30.90
CA GLY A 627 -11.00 -15.69 31.33
C GLY A 627 -10.76 -14.72 32.48
N ARG A 628 -11.28 -13.48 32.38
CA ARG A 628 -11.20 -12.49 33.47
C ARG A 628 -11.95 -12.94 34.72
N ALA A 629 -13.12 -13.57 34.55
CA ALA A 629 -13.90 -14.09 35.67
C ALA A 629 -13.14 -15.20 36.41
N ALA A 630 -12.51 -16.13 35.69
CA ALA A 630 -11.69 -17.18 36.27
C ALA A 630 -10.49 -16.63 37.06
N GLU A 631 -9.82 -15.60 36.53
CA GLU A 631 -8.74 -14.91 37.26
C GLU A 631 -9.24 -14.35 38.61
N ASN A 632 -10.36 -13.65 38.59
CA ASN A 632 -10.92 -13.02 39.78
C ASN A 632 -11.36 -14.06 40.82
N VAL A 633 -11.98 -15.17 40.40
CA VAL A 633 -12.44 -16.22 41.32
C VAL A 633 -11.28 -16.96 41.97
N TYR A 634 -10.25 -17.32 41.20
CA TYR A 634 -9.14 -18.13 41.73
C TYR A 634 -8.07 -17.29 42.42
N PHE A 635 -7.67 -16.15 41.84
CA PHE A 635 -6.58 -15.32 42.36
C PHE A 635 -7.05 -14.10 43.18
N ASN A 636 -8.35 -13.78 43.21
CA ASN A 636 -8.90 -12.56 43.83
C ASN A 636 -8.21 -11.27 43.34
N ARG A 637 -7.66 -11.30 42.11
CA ARG A 637 -7.02 -10.17 41.44
C ARG A 637 -7.24 -10.29 39.94
N ILE A 638 -7.25 -9.16 39.25
CA ILE A 638 -7.43 -9.07 37.80
C ILE A 638 -6.13 -8.60 37.14
N THR A 639 -5.85 -9.10 35.94
CA THR A 639 -4.68 -8.69 35.16
C THR A 639 -5.04 -7.86 33.94
N THR A 640 -4.02 -7.34 33.25
CA THR A 640 -4.15 -6.64 31.97
C THR A 640 -4.34 -7.59 30.78
N GLY A 641 -4.24 -8.91 30.98
CA GLY A 641 -4.39 -9.91 29.92
C GLY A 641 -5.76 -9.88 29.24
N ALA A 642 -6.81 -9.53 29.98
CA ALA A 642 -8.20 -9.48 29.50
C ALA A 642 -8.56 -8.25 28.63
N GLN A 643 -7.60 -7.39 28.25
CA GLN A 643 -7.88 -6.14 27.54
C GLN A 643 -8.62 -6.39 26.20
N ASN A 644 -8.14 -7.35 25.41
CA ASN A 644 -8.72 -7.67 24.11
C ASN A 644 -10.14 -8.23 24.23
N ASP A 645 -10.40 -9.00 25.28
CA ASP A 645 -11.71 -9.63 25.53
C ASP A 645 -12.75 -8.59 25.94
N LEU A 646 -12.35 -7.63 26.78
CA LEU A 646 -13.20 -6.49 27.14
C LEU A 646 -13.50 -5.62 25.92
N GLU A 647 -12.52 -5.38 25.05
CA GLU A 647 -12.74 -4.62 23.81
C GLU A 647 -13.75 -5.34 22.90
N LYS A 648 -13.61 -6.65 22.71
CA LYS A 648 -14.55 -7.47 21.92
C LYS A 648 -15.97 -7.43 22.49
N VAL A 649 -16.11 -7.66 23.79
CA VAL A 649 -17.42 -7.63 24.49
C VAL A 649 -18.03 -6.24 24.38
N THR A 650 -17.24 -5.20 24.57
CA THR A 650 -17.70 -3.81 24.45
C THR A 650 -18.21 -3.53 23.05
N LYS A 651 -17.45 -3.90 22.00
CA LYS A 651 -17.88 -3.73 20.60
C LYS A 651 -19.17 -4.50 20.30
N GLN A 652 -19.29 -5.74 20.79
CA GLN A 652 -20.50 -6.56 20.62
C GLN A 652 -21.71 -5.93 21.32
N ALA A 653 -21.54 -5.46 22.56
CA ALA A 653 -22.59 -4.78 23.31
C ALA A 653 -23.04 -3.48 22.60
N TYR A 654 -22.09 -2.67 22.13
CA TYR A 654 -22.42 -1.48 21.33
C TYR A 654 -23.13 -1.82 20.04
N ALA A 655 -22.73 -2.89 19.32
CA ALA A 655 -23.41 -3.33 18.10
C ALA A 655 -24.86 -3.78 18.39
N GLN A 656 -25.08 -4.51 19.48
CA GLN A 656 -26.42 -4.93 19.92
C GLN A 656 -27.35 -3.74 20.16
N VAL A 657 -26.85 -2.67 20.78
CA VAL A 657 -27.64 -1.47 21.08
C VAL A 657 -27.77 -0.58 19.86
N LYS A 658 -26.65 -0.19 19.23
CA LYS A 658 -26.58 0.83 18.17
C LYS A 658 -27.05 0.33 16.81
N ASN A 659 -26.63 -0.88 16.42
CA ASN A 659 -26.84 -1.38 15.06
C ASN A 659 -28.02 -2.36 14.99
N TYR A 660 -28.19 -3.22 16.01
CA TYR A 660 -29.22 -4.27 16.00
C TYR A 660 -30.51 -3.89 16.74
N GLY A 661 -30.48 -2.85 17.60
CA GLY A 661 -31.67 -2.41 18.33
C GLY A 661 -32.19 -3.41 19.38
N MET A 662 -31.34 -4.26 19.94
CA MET A 662 -31.71 -5.36 20.85
C MET A 662 -31.94 -4.95 22.32
N SER A 663 -31.72 -3.68 22.66
CA SER A 663 -31.98 -3.15 24.00
C SER A 663 -33.44 -2.75 24.15
N THR A 664 -34.08 -3.11 25.27
CA THR A 664 -35.49 -2.76 25.55
C THR A 664 -35.66 -1.31 25.99
N VAL A 665 -34.65 -0.73 26.62
CA VAL A 665 -34.66 0.66 27.13
C VAL A 665 -34.43 1.64 25.99
N VAL A 666 -33.49 1.32 25.11
CA VAL A 666 -33.19 2.10 23.91
C VAL A 666 -34.27 1.78 22.87
N GLY A 667 -34.59 0.51 22.66
CA GLY A 667 -35.49 0.04 21.60
C GLY A 667 -34.84 0.16 20.22
N PRO A 668 -35.56 -0.17 19.14
CA PRO A 668 -35.16 0.19 17.78
C PRO A 668 -35.24 1.72 17.62
N ILE A 669 -34.26 2.45 18.15
CA ILE A 669 -34.16 3.91 17.98
C ILE A 669 -33.76 4.19 16.53
N THR A 670 -34.78 4.34 15.70
CA THR A 670 -34.68 5.04 14.43
C THR A 670 -35.94 5.87 14.24
N ARG A 671 -36.17 6.88 15.10
CA ARG A 671 -37.38 7.74 15.17
C ARG A 671 -38.59 6.97 15.74
N ALA A 672 -39.33 7.58 16.67
CA ALA A 672 -40.55 7.00 17.27
C ALA A 672 -41.56 6.45 16.24
N ILE A 673 -41.52 6.99 15.01
CA ILE A 673 -42.29 6.51 13.86
C ILE A 673 -41.88 5.08 13.44
N VAL A 674 -40.58 4.77 13.38
CA VAL A 674 -40.11 3.41 13.03
C VAL A 674 -40.38 2.44 14.17
N ALA A 675 -40.23 2.86 15.43
CA ALA A 675 -40.63 2.01 16.58
C ALA A 675 -42.13 1.70 16.56
N LYS A 676 -42.99 2.71 16.32
CA LYS A 676 -44.43 2.51 16.15
C LYS A 676 -44.75 1.61 14.95
N ALA A 677 -44.07 1.80 13.81
CA ALA A 677 -44.22 0.94 12.64
C ALA A 677 -43.79 -0.51 12.93
N TYR A 678 -42.69 -0.70 13.66
CA TYR A 678 -42.21 -2.01 14.07
C TYR A 678 -43.21 -2.72 14.98
N PHE A 679 -43.67 -2.07 16.06
CA PHE A 679 -44.65 -2.68 16.97
C PHE A 679 -45.98 -2.99 16.28
N ASN A 680 -46.45 -2.10 15.40
CA ASN A 680 -47.63 -2.39 14.58
C ASN A 680 -47.39 -3.59 13.66
N THR A 681 -46.21 -3.70 13.04
CA THR A 681 -45.84 -4.83 12.18
C THR A 681 -45.75 -6.13 12.97
N GLU A 682 -45.16 -6.08 14.17
CA GLU A 682 -45.07 -7.23 15.07
C GLU A 682 -46.47 -7.74 15.47
N ASN A 683 -47.39 -6.82 15.80
CA ASN A 683 -48.78 -7.19 16.09
C ASN A 683 -49.45 -7.83 14.86
N ILE A 684 -49.29 -7.24 13.67
CA ILE A 684 -49.83 -7.83 12.42
C ILE A 684 -49.28 -9.25 12.19
N ILE A 685 -47.98 -9.46 12.41
CA ILE A 685 -47.35 -10.77 12.26
C ILE A 685 -47.87 -11.75 13.32
N ARG A 686 -48.01 -11.32 14.58
CA ARG A 686 -48.57 -12.17 15.66
C ARG A 686 -50.01 -12.58 15.34
N ASP A 687 -50.84 -11.66 14.88
CA ASP A 687 -52.24 -11.91 14.52
C ASP A 687 -52.36 -12.84 13.29
N ASN A 688 -51.32 -12.90 12.43
CA ASN A 688 -51.28 -13.71 11.22
C ASN A 688 -50.20 -14.82 11.26
N ARG A 689 -49.84 -15.31 12.46
CA ARG A 689 -48.74 -16.28 12.65
C ARG A 689 -48.92 -17.55 11.82
N GLU A 690 -50.14 -18.06 11.72
CA GLU A 690 -50.44 -19.26 10.92
C GLU A 690 -50.15 -19.06 9.42
N LYS A 691 -50.50 -17.89 8.86
CA LYS A 691 -50.22 -17.54 7.46
C LYS A 691 -48.72 -17.37 7.22
N LEU A 692 -47.99 -16.81 8.20
CA LEU A 692 -46.54 -16.70 8.15
C LEU A 692 -45.89 -18.10 8.09
N ASP A 693 -46.34 -19.03 8.94
CA ASP A 693 -45.80 -20.39 8.98
C ASP A 693 -46.05 -21.16 7.67
N ILE A 694 -47.23 -20.98 7.05
CA ILE A 694 -47.56 -21.56 5.73
C ILE A 694 -46.62 -21.02 4.64
N LEU A 695 -46.43 -19.69 4.58
CA LEU A 695 -45.53 -19.07 3.61
C LEU A 695 -44.08 -19.47 3.83
N ALA A 696 -43.62 -19.52 5.08
CA ALA A 696 -42.26 -19.93 5.41
C ALA A 696 -42.00 -21.38 4.97
N LYS A 697 -42.92 -22.30 5.24
CA LYS A 697 -42.80 -23.70 4.78
C LYS A 697 -42.78 -23.80 3.25
N ALA A 698 -43.69 -23.10 2.57
CA ALA A 698 -43.74 -23.11 1.12
C ALA A 698 -42.48 -22.51 0.46
N LEU A 699 -41.89 -21.46 1.06
CA LEU A 699 -40.60 -20.91 0.62
C LEU A 699 -39.44 -21.87 0.87
N LEU A 700 -39.45 -22.61 1.98
CA LEU A 700 -38.43 -23.63 2.24
C LEU A 700 -38.48 -24.80 1.25
N GLU A 701 -39.66 -25.09 0.68
CA GLU A 701 -39.84 -26.14 -0.33
C GLU A 701 -39.57 -25.67 -1.77
N ARG A 702 -40.01 -24.46 -2.14
CA ARG A 702 -39.99 -23.98 -3.54
C ARG A 702 -38.92 -22.93 -3.82
N GLU A 703 -38.24 -22.41 -2.80
CA GLU A 703 -37.25 -21.31 -2.81
C GLU A 703 -37.76 -19.95 -3.32
N THR A 704 -38.77 -19.95 -4.20
CA THR A 704 -39.43 -18.79 -4.78
C THR A 704 -40.95 -18.99 -4.74
N LEU A 705 -41.69 -17.90 -4.47
CA LEU A 705 -43.15 -17.88 -4.55
C LEU A 705 -43.57 -16.66 -5.37
N SER A 706 -44.36 -16.88 -6.42
CA SER A 706 -44.96 -15.79 -7.19
C SER A 706 -46.10 -15.11 -6.42
N TYR A 707 -46.57 -13.97 -6.93
CA TYR A 707 -47.74 -13.30 -6.35
C TYR A 707 -48.97 -14.21 -6.32
N GLU A 708 -49.18 -15.00 -7.38
CA GLU A 708 -50.28 -15.95 -7.44
C GLU A 708 -50.12 -17.10 -6.46
N ASP A 709 -48.90 -17.60 -6.27
CA ASP A 709 -48.64 -18.67 -5.30
C ASP A 709 -48.92 -18.19 -3.88
N VAL A 710 -48.49 -16.98 -3.54
CA VAL A 710 -48.81 -16.36 -2.24
C VAL A 710 -50.33 -16.21 -2.08
N LYS A 711 -51.04 -15.75 -3.12
CA LYS A 711 -52.51 -15.61 -3.09
C LYS A 711 -53.22 -16.95 -2.92
N LYS A 712 -52.71 -18.03 -3.55
CA LYS A 712 -53.21 -19.40 -3.39
C LYS A 712 -52.96 -19.94 -1.97
N LEU A 713 -51.82 -19.60 -1.36
CA LEU A 713 -51.41 -20.11 -0.06
C LEU A 713 -52.09 -19.40 1.12
N ILE A 714 -52.21 -18.06 1.09
CA ILE A 714 -52.70 -17.26 2.23
C ILE A 714 -53.97 -16.45 1.95
N GLY A 715 -54.52 -16.56 0.74
CA GLY A 715 -55.70 -15.83 0.29
C GLY A 715 -55.39 -14.45 -0.32
N PRO A 716 -56.40 -13.76 -0.86
CA PRO A 716 -56.25 -12.42 -1.44
C PRO A 716 -55.88 -11.38 -0.37
N PRO A 717 -55.20 -10.28 -0.75
CA PRO A 717 -54.87 -9.22 0.19
C PRO A 717 -56.16 -8.55 0.72
N PRO A 718 -56.18 -8.15 2.00
CA PRO A 718 -57.39 -7.64 2.66
C PRO A 718 -57.92 -6.30 2.10
N PHE A 719 -57.11 -5.57 1.34
CA PHE A 719 -57.48 -4.26 0.75
C PHE A 719 -57.52 -4.29 -0.78
N GLY A 720 -57.78 -5.46 -1.37
CA GLY A 720 -57.79 -5.66 -2.83
C GLY A 720 -56.42 -6.08 -3.39
N ASP A 721 -56.40 -6.50 -4.65
CA ASP A 721 -55.17 -6.93 -5.31
C ASP A 721 -54.18 -5.77 -5.39
N LYS A 722 -52.90 -6.06 -5.12
CA LYS A 722 -51.85 -5.04 -5.22
C LYS A 722 -51.59 -4.77 -6.70
N ASN A 723 -51.10 -3.58 -7.04
CA ASN A 723 -50.67 -3.28 -8.42
C ASN A 723 -49.47 -4.17 -8.78
N VAL A 724 -49.74 -5.33 -9.38
CA VAL A 724 -48.72 -6.25 -9.89
C VAL A 724 -48.54 -5.96 -11.36
N ILE A 725 -47.30 -5.73 -11.78
CA ILE A 725 -46.91 -5.92 -13.17
C ILE A 725 -46.61 -7.41 -13.26
N GLU A 726 -47.38 -8.17 -14.06
CA GLU A 726 -47.12 -9.59 -14.27
C GLU A 726 -45.67 -9.77 -14.73
N ILE A 727 -44.83 -10.29 -13.83
CA ILE A 727 -43.50 -10.74 -14.19
C ILE A 727 -43.73 -12.12 -14.78
N ALA A 728 -43.62 -12.25 -16.09
CA ALA A 728 -43.72 -13.53 -16.79
C ALA A 728 -42.85 -14.56 -16.06
N ASP A 729 -43.47 -15.69 -15.71
CA ASP A 729 -42.89 -16.72 -14.86
C ASP A 729 -41.47 -17.08 -15.32
N GLN A 730 -40.48 -16.80 -14.47
CA GLN A 730 -39.15 -17.39 -14.61
C GLN A 730 -39.22 -18.84 -14.15
N ILE A 731 -39.81 -19.68 -15.00
CA ILE A 731 -39.63 -21.13 -14.92
C ILE A 731 -38.18 -21.37 -15.29
N LEU A 732 -37.34 -21.67 -14.29
CA LEU A 732 -36.02 -22.24 -14.54
C LEU A 732 -36.23 -23.52 -15.37
N PRO A 733 -35.46 -23.75 -16.46
CA PRO A 733 -35.54 -25.03 -17.13
C PRO A 733 -35.16 -26.12 -16.13
N GLU A 734 -36.05 -27.09 -15.93
CA GLU A 734 -35.69 -28.34 -15.28
C GLU A 734 -34.49 -28.91 -16.03
N VAL A 735 -33.34 -28.97 -15.36
CA VAL A 735 -32.19 -29.73 -15.85
C VAL A 735 -32.62 -31.19 -15.77
N SER A 736 -33.08 -31.75 -16.89
CA SER A 736 -33.31 -33.17 -17.02
C SER A 736 -31.97 -33.90 -16.80
N PRO A 737 -31.87 -34.84 -15.86
CA PRO A 737 -30.75 -35.77 -15.86
C PRO A 737 -30.94 -36.71 -17.05
N ASN A 738 -30.03 -36.61 -18.03
CA ASN A 738 -29.88 -37.41 -19.25
C ASN A 738 -30.39 -36.75 -20.54
N GLU A 739 -29.47 -36.12 -21.27
CA GLU A 739 -29.11 -36.46 -22.67
C GLU A 739 -27.70 -35.96 -23.00
#